data_AF-A0A0F3P8N3-F1
#
_entry.id   AF-A0A0F3P8N3-F1
#
_cell.length_a   1.000
_cell.length_b   1.000
_cell.length_c   1.000
_cell.angle_alpha   90.00
_cell.angle_beta   90.00
_cell.angle_gamma   90.00
#
_symmetry.space_group_name_H-M   'P 1'
#
loop_
_entity.id
_entity.type
_entity.pdbx_description
1 polymer ?
#
loop_
_entity_poly.entity_id
_entity_poly.type
_entity_poly.pdbx_seq_one_letter_code
_entity_poly.pdbx_strand_id
1 'polypeptide(L)'
;MIYKIFRTLLQLVLLVIFINHSNAEWQNLDDSAIEIKAYNLDIAIDKDGLEEYSVYMHAKILKEQGRMFFASYRLPYLYRENIDTIKILKAQTILNGKKYNVSADSIEDKPLAATGLDNDIYRQISVTFPKLEIGTEIFLKYKVTSKSPLEGVYSDILGLLPYGYHKKMQININSKLPLNTKINDPYCKLRVNTSTTKINNDEHTSSVKITLLKPLTNMLKNEPKDSVLNEQYNTWVSVSTISKWEKLGDKLSKDYFKVINQPLPKLFAAIAEDAKQYSNYTEQINFVTSAFNEKIQYIPGWRSTNGKFIPRDLIKVMNYEKGDCRDFIVSIAAILKNIGYKVYPALIRAGEIFTAPVLHLPNFYSFDYVILKVIDKDDKIYWIDPCNSLSMANGIFPKIANRMALVLDPERSSYEQVSSIDPKHSQIIHDSTLEIEGNITNWKGAISYIGENSAISLHNKLLYMSQQQIKESFFNDISGIYLEEHNKKNITLPSVNLKLPRIVKDGTIEYEYNTDCQIKKTNAGPVLFASIGYNSVFNNIISVAPKQIGDLFLGAPHTNYNKLVIKNLKLKNIDHLNYIIDTPWIYVERSCKHQGDDTEIISKIVVRQSLIPNNDLKSDVYKKLKDDIEQHFNKTAIVLTE
;
A
#
# COMPACT_ATOMS: atom_id res chain seq x y z
N MET A 1 37.60 -27.32 41.14
CA MET A 1 36.93 -27.53 39.84
C MET A 1 35.44 -27.18 39.89
N ILE A 2 34.70 -27.66 40.89
CA ILE A 2 33.24 -27.40 41.09
C ILE A 2 32.89 -25.90 41.16
N TYR A 3 33.68 -25.08 41.85
CA TYR A 3 33.42 -23.64 41.99
C TYR A 3 33.56 -22.85 40.67
N LYS A 4 34.46 -23.29 39.77
CA LYS A 4 34.60 -22.69 38.43
C LYS A 4 33.40 -23.05 37.55
N ILE A 5 32.97 -24.32 37.57
CA ILE A 5 31.79 -24.78 36.82
C ILE A 5 30.53 -24.03 37.29
N PHE A 6 30.34 -23.85 38.60
CA PHE A 6 29.18 -23.14 39.15
C PHE A 6 29.15 -21.66 38.76
N ARG A 7 30.31 -20.98 38.74
CA ARG A 7 30.43 -19.58 38.32
C ARG A 7 30.14 -19.40 36.83
N THR A 8 30.60 -20.30 35.97
CA THR A 8 30.31 -20.26 34.53
C THR A 8 28.84 -20.59 34.24
N LEU A 9 28.26 -21.56 34.96
CA LEU A 9 26.83 -21.89 34.84
C LEU A 9 25.94 -20.74 35.27
N LEU A 10 26.28 -20.06 36.38
CA LEU A 10 25.54 -18.90 36.87
C LEU A 10 25.61 -17.72 35.91
N GLN A 11 26.76 -17.49 35.26
CA GLN A 11 26.91 -16.46 34.23
C GLN A 11 26.10 -16.80 32.97
N LEU A 12 26.05 -18.07 32.55
CA LEU A 12 25.20 -18.53 31.44
C LEU A 12 23.71 -18.43 31.75
N VAL A 13 23.30 -18.83 32.97
CA VAL A 13 21.91 -18.71 33.44
C VAL A 13 21.50 -17.23 33.54
N LEU A 14 22.37 -16.36 34.06
CA LEU A 14 22.15 -14.91 34.05
C LEU A 14 22.07 -14.37 32.63
N LEU A 15 22.93 -14.82 31.70
CA LEU A 15 22.86 -14.41 30.29
C LEU A 15 21.51 -14.79 29.66
N VAL A 16 20.98 -15.98 29.95
CA VAL A 16 19.67 -16.45 29.47
C VAL A 16 18.51 -15.69 30.12
N ILE A 17 18.62 -15.31 31.40
CA ILE A 17 17.60 -14.51 32.10
C ILE A 17 17.54 -13.06 31.57
N PHE A 18 18.63 -12.54 31.00
CA PHE A 18 18.66 -11.22 30.36
C PHE A 18 18.30 -11.24 28.85
N ILE A 19 17.99 -12.42 28.28
CA ILE A 19 17.38 -12.48 26.94
C ILE A 19 15.90 -12.10 27.11
N ASN A 20 15.63 -10.80 27.17
CA ASN A 20 14.28 -10.32 26.91
C ASN A 20 13.95 -10.74 25.48
N HIS A 21 13.11 -11.77 25.34
CA HIS A 21 12.56 -12.15 24.05
C HIS A 21 11.83 -10.93 23.47
N SER A 22 12.46 -10.32 22.45
CA SER A 22 11.90 -9.22 21.69
C SER A 22 10.70 -9.77 20.92
N ASN A 23 9.52 -9.65 21.53
CA ASN A 23 8.28 -10.09 20.92
C ASN A 23 7.67 -8.95 20.11
N ALA A 24 7.07 -9.30 18.97
CA ALA A 24 6.10 -8.44 18.31
C ALA A 24 4.89 -8.29 19.23
N GLU A 25 4.58 -7.07 19.66
CA GLU A 25 3.46 -6.77 20.56
C GLU A 25 3.09 -5.28 20.51
N TRP A 26 1.96 -4.91 21.12
CA TRP A 26 1.63 -3.51 21.37
C TRP A 26 2.64 -2.88 22.33
N GLN A 27 3.04 -1.64 22.07
CA GLN A 27 3.92 -0.89 22.95
C GLN A 27 3.30 -0.71 24.35
N ASN A 28 4.11 -0.89 25.37
CA ASN A 28 3.74 -0.50 26.73
C ASN A 28 4.19 0.95 27.01
N LEU A 29 4.00 1.41 28.26
CA LEU A 29 4.39 2.76 28.66
C LEU A 29 5.90 3.00 28.53
N ASP A 30 6.72 2.00 28.90
CA ASP A 30 8.18 2.10 28.88
C ASP A 30 8.73 2.11 27.45
N ASP A 31 8.03 1.48 26.49
CA ASP A 31 8.37 1.53 25.07
C ASP A 31 8.02 2.90 24.45
N SER A 32 6.95 3.54 24.93
CA SER A 32 6.34 4.70 24.30
C SER A 32 7.17 5.97 24.41
N ALA A 33 7.14 6.80 23.37
CA ALA A 33 7.82 8.10 23.35
C ALA A 33 7.04 9.18 24.11
N ILE A 34 5.71 9.04 24.16
CA ILE A 34 4.76 10.02 24.69
C ILE A 34 3.72 9.29 25.55
N GLU A 35 3.47 9.80 26.76
CA GLU A 35 2.30 9.43 27.57
C GLU A 35 1.19 10.45 27.31
N ILE A 36 0.03 10.02 26.81
CA ILE A 36 -1.16 10.86 26.69
C ILE A 36 -1.96 10.72 27.98
N LYS A 37 -1.75 11.65 28.92
CA LYS A 37 -2.39 11.67 30.24
C LYS A 37 -3.89 11.89 30.14
N ALA A 38 -4.31 12.75 29.21
CA ALA A 38 -5.71 12.97 28.88
C ALA A 38 -5.86 13.45 27.42
N TYR A 39 -6.88 12.93 26.75
CA TYR A 39 -7.32 13.37 25.43
C TYR A 39 -8.83 13.53 25.41
N ASN A 40 -9.31 14.74 25.11
CA ASN A 40 -10.74 15.00 24.95
C ASN A 40 -11.02 15.55 23.55
N LEU A 41 -12.07 15.02 22.92
CA LEU A 41 -12.60 15.48 21.64
C LEU A 41 -14.09 15.70 21.78
N ASP A 42 -14.54 16.94 21.63
CA ASP A 42 -15.95 17.31 21.68
C ASP A 42 -16.37 17.76 20.28
N ILE A 43 -17.34 17.09 19.66
CA ILE A 43 -17.82 17.33 18.30
C ILE A 43 -19.30 17.73 18.35
N ALA A 44 -19.65 18.81 17.68
CA ALA A 44 -21.01 19.25 17.43
C ALA A 44 -21.28 19.27 15.93
N ILE A 45 -22.37 18.63 15.49
CA ILE A 45 -22.73 18.50 14.06
C ILE A 45 -24.11 19.12 13.83
N ASP A 46 -24.19 20.08 12.91
CA ASP A 46 -25.45 20.71 12.50
C ASP A 46 -26.13 19.96 11.34
N LYS A 47 -27.37 20.35 10.99
CA LYS A 47 -28.19 19.71 9.96
C LYS A 47 -27.59 19.79 8.56
N ASP A 48 -26.85 20.85 8.25
CA ASP A 48 -26.22 21.06 6.95
C ASP A 48 -24.87 20.34 6.80
N GLY A 49 -24.42 19.62 7.84
CA GLY A 49 -23.12 18.96 7.88
C GLY A 49 -21.96 19.88 8.27
N LEU A 50 -22.25 21.09 8.77
CA LEU A 50 -21.26 21.89 9.50
C LEU A 50 -20.89 21.16 10.79
N GLU A 51 -19.59 20.98 10.99
CA GLU A 51 -19.04 20.44 12.23
C GLU A 51 -18.21 21.49 12.95
N GLU A 52 -18.36 21.53 14.27
CA GLU A 52 -17.45 22.21 15.16
C GLU A 52 -16.88 21.21 16.13
N TYR A 53 -15.56 21.13 16.23
CA TYR A 53 -14.95 20.28 17.22
C TYR A 53 -13.84 20.99 18.00
N SER A 54 -13.69 20.58 19.25
CA SER A 54 -12.61 21.04 20.10
C SER A 54 -11.78 19.87 20.59
N VAL A 55 -10.46 20.04 20.52
CA VAL A 55 -9.49 19.05 20.96
C VAL A 55 -8.79 19.59 22.19
N TYR A 56 -8.64 18.73 23.19
CA TYR A 56 -7.77 18.95 24.34
C TYR A 56 -6.81 17.77 24.47
N MET A 57 -5.52 18.07 24.55
CA MET A 57 -4.46 17.09 24.77
C MET A 57 -3.60 17.52 25.94
N HIS A 58 -3.39 16.59 26.87
CA HIS A 58 -2.38 16.64 27.92
C HIS A 58 -1.43 15.46 27.75
N ALA A 59 -0.20 15.75 27.34
CA ALA A 59 0.83 14.76 27.06
C ALA A 59 2.06 14.95 27.95
N LYS A 60 2.86 13.90 28.14
CA LYS A 60 4.17 13.96 28.79
C LYS A 60 5.23 13.33 27.89
N ILE A 61 6.35 14.02 27.73
CA ILE A 61 7.50 13.52 26.97
C ILE A 61 8.24 12.48 27.82
N LEU A 62 8.36 11.26 27.29
CA LEU A 62 9.07 10.17 27.96
C LEU A 62 10.47 9.95 27.38
N LYS A 63 10.66 10.23 26.08
CA LYS A 63 11.90 9.95 25.35
C LYS A 63 12.22 11.02 24.32
N GLU A 64 13.43 10.94 23.76
CA GLU A 64 13.93 11.85 22.73
C GLU A 64 13.03 11.92 21.50
N GLN A 65 12.46 10.80 21.07
CA GLN A 65 11.51 10.77 19.94
C GLN A 65 10.28 11.65 20.23
N GLY A 66 9.79 11.65 21.47
CA GLY A 66 8.68 12.51 21.90
C GLY A 66 9.10 13.98 21.94
N ARG A 67 10.35 14.25 22.35
CA ARG A 67 10.93 15.61 22.33
C ARG A 67 11.03 16.16 20.91
N MET A 68 11.53 15.36 19.97
CA MET A 68 11.58 15.71 18.55
C MET A 68 10.17 15.94 17.96
N PHE A 69 9.21 15.08 18.30
CA PHE A 69 7.83 15.21 17.85
C PHE A 69 7.19 16.54 18.27
N PHE A 70 7.42 16.99 19.51
CA PHE A 70 6.88 18.27 20.00
C PHE A 70 7.75 19.50 19.68
N ALA A 71 8.99 19.32 19.22
CA ALA A 71 9.87 20.44 18.84
C ALA A 71 9.31 21.25 17.66
N SER A 72 8.61 20.58 16.73
CA SER A 72 7.87 21.21 15.65
C SER A 72 6.55 20.48 15.47
N TYR A 73 5.65 20.66 16.45
CA TYR A 73 4.38 19.93 16.45
C TYR A 73 3.46 20.49 15.36
N ARG A 74 3.20 19.69 14.32
CA ARG A 74 2.23 20.01 13.27
C ARG A 74 0.88 19.47 13.67
N LEU A 75 -0.14 20.31 13.65
CA LEU A 75 -1.50 19.83 13.91
C LEU A 75 -1.88 18.80 12.83
N PRO A 76 -2.51 17.68 13.21
CA PRO A 76 -2.89 16.64 12.25
C PRO A 76 -3.90 17.11 11.19
N TYR A 77 -4.68 18.15 11.48
CA TYR A 77 -5.69 18.68 10.58
C TYR A 77 -5.10 19.71 9.60
N LEU A 78 -5.11 19.37 8.31
CA LEU A 78 -4.86 20.32 7.23
C LEU A 78 -6.18 20.97 6.87
N TYR A 79 -6.28 22.29 7.04
CA TYR A 79 -7.55 22.99 6.87
C TYR A 79 -7.59 23.74 5.55
N ARG A 80 -8.75 23.75 4.89
CA ARG A 80 -9.00 24.45 3.63
C ARG A 80 -9.27 25.91 3.92
N GLU A 81 -8.42 26.79 3.40
CA GLU A 81 -8.44 28.24 3.71
C GLU A 81 -9.80 28.90 3.46
N ASN A 82 -10.56 28.41 2.47
CA ASN A 82 -11.84 28.96 2.04
C ASN A 82 -13.06 28.45 2.82
N ILE A 83 -12.93 27.38 3.62
CA ILE A 83 -14.08 26.65 4.19
C ILE A 83 -13.91 26.35 5.67
N ASP A 84 -12.68 26.10 6.08
CA ASP A 84 -12.37 25.66 7.43
C ASP A 84 -11.72 26.78 8.22
N THR A 85 -11.96 26.81 9.53
CA THR A 85 -11.27 27.71 10.45
C THR A 85 -10.68 26.91 11.59
N ILE A 86 -9.53 27.35 12.07
CA ILE A 86 -8.87 26.73 13.22
C ILE A 86 -8.35 27.81 14.17
N LYS A 87 -8.55 27.58 15.47
CA LYS A 87 -8.14 28.51 16.52
C LYS A 87 -7.42 27.76 17.62
N ILE A 88 -6.15 28.07 17.85
CA ILE A 88 -5.42 27.63 19.04
C ILE A 88 -5.97 28.39 20.25
N LEU A 89 -6.60 27.68 21.16
CA LEU A 89 -7.18 28.25 22.38
C LEU A 89 -6.18 28.27 23.54
N LYS A 90 -5.29 27.28 23.57
CA LYS A 90 -4.25 27.16 24.60
C LYS A 90 -3.10 26.30 24.09
N ALA A 91 -1.87 26.77 24.23
CA ALA A 91 -0.67 25.98 24.02
C ALA A 91 0.36 26.39 25.08
N GLN A 92 0.84 25.42 25.87
CA GLN A 92 1.82 25.66 26.93
C GLN A 92 2.58 24.37 27.26
N THR A 93 3.75 24.52 27.88
CA THR A 93 4.48 23.43 28.50
C THR A 93 4.52 23.58 30.03
N ILE A 94 4.70 22.46 30.73
CA ILE A 94 4.97 22.44 32.16
C ILE A 94 6.23 21.61 32.39
N LEU A 95 7.23 22.22 33.04
CA LEU A 95 8.47 21.57 33.43
C LEU A 95 8.71 21.86 34.91
N ASN A 96 8.89 20.80 35.71
CA ASN A 96 9.10 20.88 37.16
C ASN A 96 8.05 21.75 37.89
N GLY A 97 6.78 21.65 37.47
CA GLY A 97 5.66 22.41 38.02
C GLY A 97 5.54 23.86 37.51
N LYS A 98 6.55 24.40 36.81
CA LYS A 98 6.51 25.74 36.22
C LYS A 98 5.88 25.71 34.83
N LYS A 99 4.96 26.65 34.58
CA LYS A 99 4.23 26.78 33.30
C LYS A 99 4.95 27.75 32.37
N TYR A 100 5.01 27.41 31.09
CA TYR A 100 5.56 28.25 30.02
C TYR A 100 4.55 28.32 28.88
N ASN A 101 4.00 29.50 28.62
CA ASN A 101 3.07 29.70 27.51
C ASN A 101 3.83 29.71 26.18
N VAL A 102 3.21 29.15 25.14
CA VAL A 102 3.70 29.30 23.76
C VAL A 102 3.39 30.73 23.31
N SER A 103 4.40 31.44 22.77
CA SER A 103 4.20 32.78 22.21
C SER A 103 3.48 32.71 20.86
N ALA A 104 2.81 33.80 20.45
CA ALA A 104 2.15 33.86 19.15
C ALA A 104 3.13 33.62 17.99
N ASP A 105 4.35 34.16 18.07
CA ASP A 105 5.41 33.97 17.07
C ASP A 105 5.89 32.52 16.95
N SER A 106 5.60 31.68 17.94
CA SER A 106 5.90 30.25 17.93
C SER A 106 4.77 29.39 17.36
N ILE A 107 3.68 30.03 16.90
CA ILE A 107 2.57 29.38 16.21
C ILE A 107 2.59 29.87 14.76
N GLU A 108 2.99 28.99 13.86
CA GLU A 108 3.04 29.30 12.44
C GLU A 108 1.81 28.74 11.74
N ASP A 109 1.22 29.52 10.86
CA ASP A 109 0.14 29.10 9.96
C ASP A 109 0.57 29.34 8.52
N LYS A 110 0.88 28.26 7.80
CA LYS A 110 1.52 28.32 6.48
C LYS A 110 0.67 27.58 5.44
N PRO A 111 0.47 28.16 4.24
CA PRO A 111 -0.12 27.43 3.13
C PRO A 111 0.84 26.33 2.66
N LEU A 112 0.29 25.17 2.32
CA LEU A 112 1.02 24.11 1.62
C LEU A 112 1.12 24.46 0.13
N ALA A 113 2.16 23.95 -0.52
CA ALA A 113 2.36 24.16 -1.95
C ALA A 113 1.10 23.78 -2.75
N ALA A 114 0.69 24.68 -3.63
CA ALA A 114 -0.43 24.47 -4.54
C ALA A 114 -0.02 23.54 -5.68
N THR A 115 -0.98 22.76 -6.21
CA THR A 115 -0.74 21.80 -7.30
C THR A 115 -0.98 22.40 -8.69
N GLY A 116 -1.47 23.65 -8.79
CA GLY A 116 -1.76 24.32 -10.06
C GLY A 116 -3.03 23.85 -10.79
N LEU A 117 -3.95 23.15 -10.11
CA LEU A 117 -5.19 22.61 -10.69
C LEU A 117 -6.48 23.36 -10.26
N ASP A 118 -6.36 24.56 -9.70
CA ASP A 118 -7.45 25.29 -9.02
C ASP A 118 -8.06 24.51 -7.85
N ASN A 119 -7.23 23.75 -7.15
CA ASN A 119 -7.60 23.06 -5.91
C ASN A 119 -7.62 24.04 -4.72
N ASP A 120 -8.35 23.67 -3.68
CA ASP A 120 -8.33 24.39 -2.40
C ASP A 120 -6.90 24.51 -1.86
N ILE A 121 -6.59 25.67 -1.30
CA ILE A 121 -5.35 25.91 -0.58
C ILE A 121 -5.51 25.30 0.82
N TYR A 122 -4.70 24.28 1.09
CA TYR A 122 -4.60 23.69 2.42
C TYR A 122 -3.55 24.44 3.23
N ARG A 123 -3.87 24.73 4.49
CA ARG A 123 -2.97 25.38 5.44
C ARG A 123 -2.63 24.43 6.57
N GLN A 124 -1.41 24.54 7.09
CA GLN A 124 -0.90 23.74 8.20
C GLN A 124 -0.49 24.65 9.36
N ILE A 125 -1.04 24.39 10.54
CA ILE A 125 -0.59 25.01 11.78
C ILE A 125 0.54 24.19 12.38
N SER A 126 1.65 24.86 12.69
CA SER A 126 2.77 24.31 13.45
C SER A 126 2.94 25.08 14.76
N VAL A 127 3.21 24.35 15.85
CA VAL A 127 3.40 24.90 17.19
C VAL A 127 4.78 24.49 17.69
N THR A 128 5.63 25.48 17.97
CA THR A 128 6.94 25.29 18.59
C THR A 128 6.80 25.45 20.10
N PHE A 129 6.88 24.35 20.83
CA PHE A 129 6.73 24.36 22.28
C PHE A 129 8.05 24.76 22.97
N PRO A 130 8.03 25.66 23.98
CA PRO A 130 9.22 26.05 24.73
C PRO A 130 9.59 25.01 25.79
N LYS A 131 10.86 25.00 26.20
CA LYS A 131 11.38 24.22 27.35
C LYS A 131 11.07 22.71 27.25
N LEU A 132 11.38 22.14 26.09
CA LEU A 132 11.22 20.71 25.83
C LEU A 132 12.39 19.91 26.39
N GLU A 133 12.13 19.20 27.48
CA GLU A 133 13.01 18.24 28.13
C GLU A 133 12.25 16.94 28.39
N ILE A 134 12.96 15.84 28.64
CA ILE A 134 12.33 14.59 29.09
C ILE A 134 11.58 14.88 30.40
N GLY A 135 10.32 14.45 30.49
CA GLY A 135 9.44 14.74 31.61
C GLY A 135 8.55 15.97 31.44
N THR A 136 8.82 16.82 30.44
CA THR A 136 7.98 18.00 30.13
C THR A 136 6.57 17.57 29.77
N GLU A 137 5.58 18.29 30.30
CA GLU A 137 4.17 18.09 29.95
C GLU A 137 3.71 19.13 28.93
N ILE A 138 2.95 18.68 27.94
CA ILE A 138 2.38 19.50 26.87
C ILE A 138 0.88 19.63 27.11
N PHE A 139 0.38 20.87 27.03
CA PHE A 139 -1.05 21.15 27.01
C PHE A 139 -1.39 21.89 25.73
N LEU A 140 -2.29 21.30 24.96
CA LEU A 140 -2.79 21.89 23.73
C LEU A 140 -4.32 21.83 23.74
N LYS A 141 -4.96 22.97 23.46
CA LYS A 141 -6.39 23.06 23.20
C LYS A 141 -6.61 23.88 21.94
N TYR A 142 -7.40 23.38 21.00
CA TYR A 142 -7.79 24.11 19.80
C TYR A 142 -9.24 23.79 19.42
N LYS A 143 -9.84 24.69 18.63
CA LYS A 143 -11.16 24.52 18.02
C LYS A 143 -11.01 24.54 16.51
N VAL A 144 -11.77 23.69 15.83
CA VAL A 144 -11.92 23.69 14.38
C VAL A 144 -13.40 23.82 14.05
N THR A 145 -13.70 24.59 13.02
CA THR A 145 -15.00 24.58 12.35
C THR A 145 -14.73 24.18 10.90
N SER A 146 -15.43 23.15 10.43
CA SER A 146 -15.26 22.57 9.10
C SER A 146 -16.63 22.23 8.51
N LYS A 147 -16.71 22.16 7.19
CA LYS A 147 -17.91 21.71 6.49
C LYS A 147 -17.62 20.43 5.71
N SER A 148 -18.49 19.44 5.87
CA SER A 148 -18.40 18.20 5.11
C SER A 148 -18.36 18.45 3.60
N PRO A 149 -17.57 17.68 2.83
CA PRO A 149 -17.59 17.75 1.37
C PRO A 149 -18.95 17.34 0.77
N LEU A 150 -19.81 16.68 1.56
CA LEU A 150 -21.12 16.19 1.16
C LEU A 150 -22.21 16.72 2.10
N GLU A 151 -23.22 17.37 1.51
CA GLU A 151 -24.33 17.94 2.26
C GLU A 151 -25.11 16.87 3.04
N GLY A 152 -25.35 17.15 4.32
CA GLY A 152 -26.06 16.25 5.25
C GLY A 152 -25.31 14.95 5.55
N VAL A 153 -24.01 14.88 5.27
CA VAL A 153 -23.19 13.69 5.53
C VAL A 153 -22.10 14.01 6.55
N TYR A 154 -22.01 13.19 7.58
CA TYR A 154 -20.88 13.16 8.50
C TYR A 154 -20.43 11.70 8.66
N SER A 155 -19.13 11.47 8.62
CA SER A 155 -18.51 10.18 8.88
C SER A 155 -17.13 10.36 9.48
N ASP A 156 -16.79 9.57 10.49
CA ASP A 156 -15.47 9.57 11.09
C ASP A 156 -15.10 8.19 11.68
N ILE A 157 -13.80 7.96 11.85
CA ILE A 157 -13.22 6.81 12.54
C ILE A 157 -12.43 7.34 13.72
N LEU A 158 -13.02 7.17 14.89
CA LEU A 158 -12.54 7.74 16.14
C LEU A 158 -11.67 6.71 16.87
N GLY A 159 -10.52 7.16 17.36
CA GLY A 159 -9.54 6.29 18.01
C GLY A 159 -8.48 7.05 18.78
N LEU A 160 -7.36 6.38 19.00
CA LEU A 160 -6.22 6.93 19.73
C LEU A 160 -5.37 7.84 18.84
N LEU A 161 -4.75 8.86 19.45
CA LEU A 161 -3.74 9.66 18.77
C LEU A 161 -2.50 8.78 18.41
N PRO A 162 -1.81 9.06 17.31
CA PRO A 162 -0.55 8.38 16.98
C PRO A 162 0.54 8.58 18.06
N TYR A 163 1.48 7.64 18.15
CA TYR A 163 2.70 7.72 18.98
C TYR A 163 2.50 7.83 20.51
N GLY A 164 1.25 7.73 21.00
CA GLY A 164 0.91 7.98 22.39
C GLY A 164 0.42 6.75 23.15
N TYR A 165 0.94 6.53 24.35
CA TYR A 165 0.33 5.63 25.33
C TYR A 165 -0.78 6.37 26.08
N HIS A 166 -2.05 6.06 25.78
CA HIS A 166 -3.20 6.78 26.29
C HIS A 166 -3.60 6.27 27.66
N LYS A 167 -3.61 7.14 28.67
CA LYS A 167 -4.14 6.83 30.01
C LYS A 167 -5.62 7.13 30.14
N LYS A 168 -6.08 8.23 29.54
CA LYS A 168 -7.47 8.68 29.55
C LYS A 168 -7.84 9.25 28.19
N MET A 169 -9.02 8.87 27.72
CA MET A 169 -9.64 9.45 26.53
C MET A 169 -11.14 9.56 26.75
N GLN A 170 -11.71 10.69 26.34
CA GLN A 170 -13.14 10.90 26.24
C GLN A 170 -13.49 11.60 24.93
N ILE A 171 -14.36 11.00 24.13
CA ILE A 171 -14.89 11.62 22.91
C ILE A 171 -16.40 11.78 23.09
N ASN A 172 -16.91 13.00 22.88
CA ASN A 172 -18.33 13.29 22.92
C ASN A 172 -18.76 13.85 21.56
N ILE A 173 -19.79 13.27 20.97
CA ILE A 173 -20.41 13.74 19.73
C ILE A 173 -21.85 14.10 20.06
N ASN A 174 -22.26 15.30 19.67
CA ASN A 174 -23.64 15.73 19.67
C ASN A 174 -24.01 16.13 18.25
N SER A 175 -25.03 15.50 17.68
CA SER A 175 -25.39 15.68 16.28
C SER A 175 -26.87 15.97 16.13
N LYS A 176 -27.21 16.93 15.26
CA LYS A 176 -28.57 17.13 14.76
C LYS A 176 -28.92 16.20 13.59
N LEU A 177 -27.99 15.33 13.19
CA LEU A 177 -28.19 14.28 12.20
C LEU A 177 -28.30 12.91 12.90
N PRO A 178 -29.01 11.94 12.30
CA PRO A 178 -29.01 10.57 12.80
C PRO A 178 -27.62 9.95 12.63
N LEU A 179 -27.10 9.31 13.68
CA LEU A 179 -25.79 8.66 13.66
C LEU A 179 -25.92 7.15 13.83
N ASN A 180 -25.25 6.41 12.94
CA ASN A 180 -24.96 5.00 13.11
C ASN A 180 -23.61 4.87 13.80
N THR A 181 -23.42 3.81 14.60
CA THR A 181 -22.16 3.55 15.29
C THR A 181 -21.76 2.09 15.11
N LYS A 182 -20.49 1.87 14.75
CA LYS A 182 -19.86 0.55 14.69
C LYS A 182 -18.59 0.56 15.53
N ILE A 183 -18.39 -0.48 16.33
CA ILE A 183 -17.31 -0.54 17.32
C ILE A 183 -16.43 -1.74 16.98
N ASN A 184 -15.12 -1.53 16.97
CA ASN A 184 -14.14 -2.60 17.04
C ASN A 184 -13.27 -2.38 18.27
N ASP A 185 -13.46 -3.20 19.29
CA ASP A 185 -12.71 -3.13 20.55
C ASP A 185 -12.27 -4.55 20.96
N PRO A 186 -11.32 -5.15 20.21
CA PRO A 186 -10.88 -6.53 20.43
C PRO A 186 -10.26 -6.75 21.83
N TYR A 187 -9.91 -5.67 22.53
CA TYR A 187 -9.27 -5.72 23.85
C TYR A 187 -10.17 -5.25 25.00
N CYS A 188 -11.45 -4.97 24.73
CA CYS A 188 -12.45 -4.52 25.72
C CYS A 188 -11.96 -3.32 26.57
N LYS A 189 -11.41 -2.31 25.91
CA LYS A 189 -10.81 -1.11 26.54
C LYS A 189 -11.73 0.11 26.49
N LEU A 190 -12.82 0.06 25.75
CA LEU A 190 -13.73 1.17 25.55
C LEU A 190 -15.08 0.94 26.22
N ARG A 191 -15.71 2.03 26.64
CA ARG A 191 -17.14 2.13 26.88
C ARG A 191 -17.73 3.10 25.86
N VAL A 192 -18.73 2.65 25.12
CA VAL A 192 -19.43 3.46 24.13
C VAL A 192 -20.90 3.53 24.50
N ASN A 193 -21.40 4.75 24.72
CA ASN A 193 -22.81 5.03 24.98
C ASN A 193 -23.36 5.82 23.80
N THR A 194 -24.45 5.34 23.20
CA THR A 194 -25.14 6.01 22.11
C THR A 194 -26.57 6.32 22.52
N SER A 195 -27.11 7.44 22.03
CA SER A 195 -28.54 7.74 22.14
C SER A 195 -29.00 8.48 20.90
N THR A 196 -30.22 8.20 20.44
CA THR A 196 -30.84 8.91 19.33
C THR A 196 -32.29 9.17 19.69
N THR A 197 -32.68 10.44 19.68
CA THR A 197 -34.04 10.89 19.95
C THR A 197 -34.61 11.54 18.70
N LYS A 198 -35.77 11.07 18.25
CA LYS A 198 -36.57 11.76 17.23
C LYS A 198 -37.38 12.86 17.91
N ILE A 199 -37.22 14.10 17.48
CA ILE A 199 -37.96 15.25 18.04
C ILE A 199 -39.27 15.44 17.25
N ASN A 200 -39.21 15.34 15.92
CA ASN A 200 -40.37 15.33 15.02
C ASN A 200 -39.98 14.56 13.72
N ASN A 201 -40.80 14.63 12.67
CA ASN A 201 -40.57 13.87 11.44
C ASN A 201 -39.23 14.19 10.74
N ASP A 202 -38.70 15.41 10.93
CA ASP A 202 -37.50 15.90 10.22
C ASP A 202 -36.33 16.25 11.15
N GLU A 203 -36.52 16.20 12.48
CA GLU A 203 -35.50 16.57 13.47
C GLU A 203 -35.09 15.40 14.35
N HIS A 204 -33.78 15.19 14.39
CA HIS A 204 -33.12 14.18 15.20
C HIS A 204 -32.07 14.82 16.08
N THR A 205 -31.87 14.25 17.26
CA THR A 205 -30.65 14.46 18.04
C THR A 205 -30.00 13.12 18.31
N SER A 206 -28.72 13.00 17.99
CA SER A 206 -27.92 11.82 18.30
C SER A 206 -26.76 12.23 19.19
N SER A 207 -26.41 11.40 20.16
CA SER A 207 -25.17 11.55 20.92
C SER A 207 -24.39 10.25 20.98
N VAL A 208 -23.06 10.38 20.93
CA VAL A 208 -22.12 9.27 21.08
C VAL A 208 -21.08 9.69 22.09
N LYS A 209 -20.88 8.90 23.14
CA LYS A 209 -19.85 9.09 24.15
C LYS A 209 -18.94 7.87 24.21
N ILE A 210 -17.65 8.09 23.92
CA ILE A 210 -16.61 7.07 23.95
C ILE A 210 -15.70 7.37 25.13
N THR A 211 -15.46 6.39 26.00
CA THR A 211 -14.58 6.53 27.17
C THR A 211 -13.57 5.39 27.20
N LEU A 212 -12.29 5.73 27.34
CA LEU A 212 -11.23 4.74 27.55
C LEU A 212 -11.24 4.27 29.01
N LEU A 213 -11.43 2.97 29.22
CA LEU A 213 -11.54 2.34 30.53
C LEU A 213 -10.17 1.94 31.10
N LYS A 214 -9.24 1.57 30.23
CA LYS A 214 -7.90 1.11 30.59
C LYS A 214 -6.89 1.67 29.59
N PRO A 215 -5.63 1.92 29.99
CA PRO A 215 -4.65 2.44 29.07
C PRO A 215 -4.46 1.58 27.81
N LEU A 216 -4.19 2.24 26.68
CA LEU A 216 -4.07 1.61 25.37
C LEU A 216 -3.11 2.40 24.46
N THR A 217 -2.49 1.72 23.52
CA THR A 217 -1.70 2.29 22.42
C THR A 217 -2.19 1.73 21.08
N ASN A 218 -1.90 2.44 19.99
CA ASN A 218 -2.05 1.95 18.62
C ASN A 218 -0.67 1.72 17.94
N MET A 219 0.41 1.72 18.72
CA MET A 219 1.76 1.50 18.22
C MET A 219 2.22 0.08 18.51
N LEU A 220 2.75 -0.58 17.49
CA LEU A 220 3.40 -1.88 17.60
C LEU A 220 4.91 -1.71 17.83
N LYS A 221 5.57 -2.73 18.36
CA LYS A 221 7.04 -2.85 18.40
C LYS A 221 7.46 -4.22 17.89
N ASN A 222 8.68 -4.30 17.35
CA ASN A 222 9.31 -5.53 16.87
C ASN A 222 8.49 -6.32 15.84
N GLU A 223 7.61 -5.64 15.12
CA GLU A 223 6.91 -6.19 13.96
C GLU A 223 7.90 -6.38 12.80
N PRO A 224 7.88 -7.52 12.10
CA PRO A 224 8.65 -7.69 10.86
C PRO A 224 8.27 -6.66 9.80
N LYS A 225 9.20 -6.40 8.87
CA LYS A 225 9.05 -5.37 7.82
C LYS A 225 7.77 -5.55 6.99
N ASP A 226 7.42 -6.79 6.69
CA ASP A 226 6.27 -7.15 5.83
C ASP A 226 5.00 -7.45 6.64
N SER A 227 4.96 -7.04 7.91
CA SER A 227 3.76 -7.11 8.75
C SER A 227 2.83 -5.94 8.43
N VAL A 228 1.57 -6.27 8.11
CA VAL A 228 0.52 -5.31 7.79
C VAL A 228 -0.57 -5.38 8.84
N LEU A 229 -0.78 -4.29 9.56
CA LEU A 229 -1.78 -4.24 10.61
C LEU A 229 -3.20 -4.24 10.01
N ASN A 230 -3.91 -5.35 10.22
CA ASN A 230 -5.32 -5.47 9.86
C ASN A 230 -6.20 -4.63 10.79
N GLU A 231 -7.20 -3.96 10.21
CA GLU A 231 -8.16 -3.13 10.93
C GLU A 231 -8.89 -3.88 12.05
N GLN A 232 -9.09 -5.20 11.92
CA GLN A 232 -9.76 -6.02 12.94
C GLN A 232 -8.99 -6.08 14.28
N TYR A 233 -7.66 -5.90 14.26
CA TYR A 233 -6.84 -5.90 15.46
C TYR A 233 -6.71 -4.51 16.11
N ASN A 234 -7.16 -3.45 15.43
CA ASN A 234 -7.16 -2.08 15.95
C ASN A 234 -8.37 -1.78 16.83
N THR A 235 -8.22 -0.90 17.81
CA THR A 235 -9.37 -0.37 18.56
C THR A 235 -9.85 0.94 17.97
N TRP A 236 -11.10 0.97 17.49
CA TRP A 236 -11.72 2.14 16.87
C TRP A 236 -13.24 2.15 17.03
N VAL A 237 -13.84 3.34 16.90
CA VAL A 237 -15.29 3.54 16.83
C VAL A 237 -15.60 4.34 15.58
N SER A 238 -16.35 3.75 14.66
CA SER A 238 -16.80 4.41 13.46
C SER A 238 -18.20 4.98 13.66
N VAL A 239 -18.39 6.22 13.24
CA VAL A 239 -19.66 6.93 13.34
C VAL A 239 -19.99 7.49 11.97
N SER A 240 -21.23 7.32 11.50
CA SER A 240 -21.65 7.88 10.21
C SER A 240 -23.16 8.12 10.13
N THR A 241 -23.55 9.17 9.41
CA THR A 241 -24.95 9.39 9.00
C THR A 241 -25.40 8.41 7.90
N ILE A 242 -24.46 7.73 7.24
CA ILE A 242 -24.70 6.75 6.19
C ILE A 242 -24.35 5.35 6.70
N SER A 243 -25.27 4.40 6.52
CA SER A 243 -25.10 3.01 6.98
C SER A 243 -24.67 2.02 5.88
N LYS A 244 -24.74 2.41 4.60
CA LYS A 244 -24.43 1.58 3.44
C LYS A 244 -23.59 2.34 2.42
N TRP A 245 -22.56 1.71 1.87
CA TRP A 245 -21.60 2.34 0.95
C TRP A 245 -22.28 2.83 -0.33
N GLU A 246 -23.26 2.09 -0.83
CA GLU A 246 -24.03 2.41 -2.03
C GLU A 246 -24.71 3.78 -1.91
N LYS A 247 -25.27 4.11 -0.73
CA LYS A 247 -25.91 5.42 -0.49
C LYS A 247 -24.92 6.58 -0.54
N LEU A 248 -23.66 6.35 -0.17
CA LEU A 248 -22.59 7.33 -0.33
C LEU A 248 -22.29 7.52 -1.83
N GLY A 249 -22.25 6.42 -2.58
CA GLY A 249 -22.08 6.43 -4.04
C GLY A 249 -23.19 7.20 -4.76
N ASP A 250 -24.45 6.95 -4.41
CA ASP A 250 -25.63 7.61 -5.03
C ASP A 250 -25.60 9.14 -4.86
N LYS A 251 -25.02 9.63 -3.76
CA LYS A 251 -24.82 11.07 -3.52
C LYS A 251 -23.71 11.65 -4.41
N LEU A 252 -22.65 10.89 -4.65
CA LEU A 252 -21.48 11.31 -5.43
C LEU A 252 -21.69 11.18 -6.95
N SER A 253 -22.44 10.17 -7.39
CA SER A 253 -22.53 9.79 -8.81
C SER A 253 -23.04 10.93 -9.69
N LYS A 254 -23.99 11.73 -9.20
CA LYS A 254 -24.59 12.86 -9.93
C LYS A 254 -23.54 13.88 -10.39
N ASP A 255 -22.60 14.24 -9.52
CA ASP A 255 -21.58 15.25 -9.84
C ASP A 255 -20.58 14.72 -10.88
N TYR A 256 -20.24 13.42 -10.83
CA TYR A 256 -19.35 12.79 -11.82
C TYR A 256 -20.04 12.68 -13.19
N PHE A 257 -21.29 12.21 -13.22
CA PHE A 257 -22.03 12.03 -14.48
C PHE A 257 -22.44 13.36 -15.12
N LYS A 258 -22.55 14.44 -14.34
CA LYS A 258 -22.69 15.80 -14.89
C LYS A 258 -21.51 16.16 -15.81
N VAL A 259 -20.29 15.74 -15.47
CA VAL A 259 -19.10 16.00 -16.30
C VAL A 259 -18.95 14.97 -17.43
N ILE A 260 -19.16 13.68 -17.16
CA ILE A 260 -19.06 12.61 -18.17
C ILE A 260 -20.02 12.86 -19.35
N ASN A 261 -21.18 13.45 -19.10
CA ASN A 261 -22.19 13.75 -20.12
C ASN A 261 -21.97 15.08 -20.86
N GLN A 262 -20.89 15.81 -20.59
CA GLN A 262 -20.56 17.02 -21.34
C GLN A 262 -20.17 16.68 -22.79
N PRO A 263 -20.36 17.62 -23.74
CA PRO A 263 -19.83 17.46 -25.09
C PRO A 263 -18.32 17.23 -25.06
N LEU A 264 -17.83 16.30 -25.88
CA LEU A 264 -16.39 16.05 -25.98
C LEU A 264 -15.67 17.27 -26.57
N PRO A 265 -14.64 17.79 -25.89
CA PRO A 265 -13.70 18.73 -26.49
C PRO A 265 -13.02 18.14 -27.73
N LYS A 266 -12.56 19.00 -28.65
CA LYS A 266 -12.01 18.60 -29.96
C LYS A 266 -10.94 17.50 -29.86
N LEU A 267 -10.01 17.62 -28.92
CA LEU A 267 -8.95 16.62 -28.70
C LEU A 267 -9.54 15.26 -28.28
N PHE A 268 -10.50 15.26 -27.36
CA PHE A 268 -11.09 14.02 -26.83
C PHE A 268 -11.98 13.34 -27.89
N ALA A 269 -12.69 14.13 -28.70
CA ALA A 269 -13.45 13.63 -29.84
C ALA A 269 -12.54 12.99 -30.91
N ALA A 270 -11.35 13.56 -31.17
CA ALA A 270 -10.38 12.96 -32.08
C ALA A 270 -9.87 11.61 -31.55
N ILE A 271 -9.53 11.51 -30.26
CA ILE A 271 -9.16 10.23 -29.63
C ILE A 271 -10.29 9.21 -29.75
N ALA A 272 -11.54 9.62 -29.53
CA ALA A 272 -12.71 8.76 -29.70
C ALA A 272 -12.83 8.22 -31.13
N GLU A 273 -12.64 9.07 -32.14
CA GLU A 273 -12.71 8.66 -33.54
C GLU A 273 -11.57 7.71 -33.91
N ASP A 274 -10.33 8.05 -33.55
CA ASP A 274 -9.16 7.20 -33.80
C ASP A 274 -9.28 5.84 -33.11
N ALA A 275 -9.95 5.77 -31.96
CA ALA A 275 -10.18 4.52 -31.25
C ALA A 275 -11.07 3.54 -32.02
N LYS A 276 -11.95 4.02 -32.92
CA LYS A 276 -12.89 3.17 -33.68
C LYS A 276 -12.22 2.28 -34.73
N GLN A 277 -10.97 2.57 -35.09
CA GLN A 277 -10.20 1.73 -36.02
C GLN A 277 -9.85 0.36 -35.43
N TYR A 278 -9.86 0.23 -34.09
CA TYR A 278 -9.58 -1.02 -33.39
C TYR A 278 -10.86 -1.83 -33.22
N SER A 279 -10.87 -3.05 -33.75
CA SER A 279 -11.99 -4.00 -33.60
C SER A 279 -11.96 -4.73 -32.26
N ASN A 280 -10.78 -4.86 -31.64
CA ASN A 280 -10.62 -5.50 -30.33
C ASN A 280 -10.87 -4.49 -29.20
N TYR A 281 -11.82 -4.78 -28.29
CA TYR A 281 -12.17 -3.88 -27.20
C TYR A 281 -11.00 -3.59 -26.24
N THR A 282 -10.12 -4.56 -25.98
CA THR A 282 -8.92 -4.34 -25.16
C THR A 282 -7.97 -3.34 -25.84
N GLU A 283 -7.73 -3.50 -27.14
CA GLU A 283 -6.88 -2.57 -27.90
C GLU A 283 -7.49 -1.18 -27.97
N GLN A 284 -8.81 -1.09 -28.15
CA GLN A 284 -9.55 0.17 -28.15
C GLN A 284 -9.44 0.92 -26.81
N ILE A 285 -9.64 0.23 -25.67
CA ILE A 285 -9.47 0.82 -24.33
C ILE A 285 -8.00 1.22 -24.10
N ASN A 286 -7.06 0.37 -24.49
CA ASN A 286 -5.63 0.65 -24.36
C ASN A 286 -5.20 1.87 -25.18
N PHE A 287 -5.72 2.00 -26.41
CA PHE A 287 -5.48 3.16 -27.25
C PHE A 287 -6.04 4.44 -26.61
N VAL A 288 -7.30 4.45 -26.16
CA VAL A 288 -7.91 5.65 -25.56
C VAL A 288 -7.10 6.12 -24.35
N THR A 289 -6.79 5.20 -23.43
CA THR A 289 -6.06 5.52 -22.19
C THR A 289 -4.63 5.98 -22.47
N SER A 290 -3.92 5.33 -23.40
CA SER A 290 -2.54 5.69 -23.76
C SER A 290 -2.46 7.02 -24.54
N ALA A 291 -3.36 7.24 -25.51
CA ALA A 291 -3.43 8.49 -26.27
C ALA A 291 -3.81 9.67 -25.38
N PHE A 292 -4.72 9.48 -24.41
CA PHE A 292 -5.05 10.51 -23.44
C PHE A 292 -3.85 10.86 -22.56
N ASN A 293 -3.17 9.86 -21.99
CA ASN A 293 -1.96 10.06 -21.17
C ASN A 293 -0.79 10.71 -21.90
N GLU A 294 -0.73 10.59 -23.23
CA GLU A 294 0.28 11.27 -24.03
C GLU A 294 0.04 12.77 -24.13
N LYS A 295 -1.22 13.21 -24.11
CA LYS A 295 -1.60 14.61 -24.31
C LYS A 295 -1.94 15.34 -23.02
N ILE A 296 -2.36 14.62 -21.98
CA ILE A 296 -2.76 15.19 -20.70
C ILE A 296 -1.82 14.65 -19.62
N GLN A 297 -1.16 15.55 -18.90
CA GLN A 297 -0.22 15.20 -17.84
C GLN A 297 -0.97 14.92 -16.52
N TYR A 298 -0.76 13.73 -15.98
CA TYR A 298 -1.30 13.37 -14.67
C TYR A 298 -0.55 14.12 -13.55
N ILE A 299 -1.32 14.73 -12.65
CA ILE A 299 -0.81 15.41 -11.45
C ILE A 299 -1.41 14.67 -10.24
N PRO A 300 -0.61 13.87 -9.51
CA PRO A 300 -1.12 13.11 -8.38
C PRO A 300 -1.61 14.04 -7.27
N GLY A 301 -2.78 13.73 -6.72
CA GLY A 301 -3.32 14.45 -5.59
C GLY A 301 -4.76 14.06 -5.27
N TRP A 302 -5.10 14.13 -3.99
CA TRP A 302 -6.46 13.97 -3.47
C TRP A 302 -6.85 15.25 -2.72
N ARG A 303 -7.13 16.32 -3.47
CA ARG A 303 -7.47 17.65 -2.91
C ARG A 303 -8.87 18.05 -3.32
N SER A 304 -9.60 18.76 -2.47
CA SER A 304 -10.89 19.30 -2.86
C SER A 304 -10.77 20.55 -3.73
N THR A 305 -11.86 20.87 -4.43
CA THR A 305 -12.10 22.15 -5.11
C THR A 305 -13.41 22.72 -4.55
N ASN A 306 -13.35 23.90 -3.94
CA ASN A 306 -14.47 24.50 -3.20
C ASN A 306 -15.08 23.52 -2.18
N GLY A 307 -14.22 22.77 -1.50
CA GLY A 307 -14.58 21.81 -0.46
C GLY A 307 -15.14 20.49 -0.96
N LYS A 308 -15.31 20.32 -2.27
CA LYS A 308 -15.87 19.12 -2.88
C LYS A 308 -14.79 18.30 -3.58
N PHE A 309 -15.00 16.99 -3.63
CA PHE A 309 -14.11 16.07 -4.34
C PHE A 309 -14.74 15.63 -5.67
N ILE A 310 -14.93 16.61 -6.54
CA ILE A 310 -15.60 16.45 -7.84
C ILE A 310 -14.61 16.75 -8.98
N PRO A 311 -14.80 16.15 -10.15
CA PRO A 311 -13.98 16.45 -11.32
C PRO A 311 -14.26 17.85 -11.89
N ARG A 312 -13.30 18.40 -12.65
CA ARG A 312 -13.44 19.63 -13.42
C ARG A 312 -14.07 19.35 -14.79
N ASP A 313 -14.63 20.37 -15.41
CA ASP A 313 -15.23 20.26 -16.75
C ASP A 313 -14.22 19.76 -17.79
N LEU A 314 -14.70 18.97 -18.76
CA LEU A 314 -13.84 18.33 -19.77
C LEU A 314 -13.01 19.35 -20.56
N ILE A 315 -13.62 20.49 -20.90
CA ILE A 315 -12.94 21.57 -21.63
C ILE A 315 -11.80 22.19 -20.81
N LYS A 316 -11.94 22.25 -19.49
CA LYS A 316 -10.90 22.79 -18.60
C LYS A 316 -9.73 21.83 -18.51
N VAL A 317 -10.00 20.53 -18.41
CA VAL A 317 -8.95 19.49 -18.44
C VAL A 317 -8.18 19.55 -19.76
N MET A 318 -8.88 19.66 -20.90
CA MET A 318 -8.25 19.81 -22.21
C MET A 318 -7.38 21.08 -22.29
N ASN A 319 -7.90 22.24 -21.87
CA ASN A 319 -7.18 23.51 -21.98
C ASN A 319 -5.93 23.58 -21.08
N TYR A 320 -5.97 22.95 -19.90
CA TYR A 320 -4.83 22.93 -18.97
C TYR A 320 -3.81 21.85 -19.33
N GLU A 321 -4.20 20.87 -20.14
CA GLU A 321 -3.41 19.67 -20.48
C GLU A 321 -2.90 18.93 -19.23
N LYS A 322 -3.62 19.06 -18.12
CA LYS A 322 -3.26 18.53 -16.80
C LYS A 322 -4.51 18.14 -16.02
N GLY A 323 -4.44 17.05 -15.27
CA GLY A 323 -5.54 16.59 -14.43
C GLY A 323 -5.12 15.69 -13.28
N ASP A 324 -5.95 15.63 -12.25
CA ASP A 324 -5.83 14.62 -11.20
C ASP A 324 -6.63 13.36 -11.53
N CYS A 325 -6.75 12.44 -10.58
CA CYS A 325 -7.36 11.13 -10.86
C CYS A 325 -8.82 11.28 -11.29
N ARG A 326 -9.58 12.20 -10.70
CA ARG A 326 -11.00 12.38 -11.02
C ARG A 326 -11.18 12.92 -12.43
N ASP A 327 -10.37 13.91 -12.80
CA ASP A 327 -10.36 14.50 -14.14
C ASP A 327 -10.02 13.47 -15.23
N PHE A 328 -9.00 12.64 -14.95
CA PHE A 328 -8.59 11.55 -15.84
C PHE A 328 -9.72 10.54 -16.04
N ILE A 329 -10.30 10.06 -14.93
CA ILE A 329 -11.38 9.07 -14.97
C ILE A 329 -12.57 9.61 -15.76
N VAL A 330 -13.07 10.81 -15.47
CA VAL A 330 -14.27 11.30 -16.19
C VAL A 330 -14.02 11.64 -17.64
N SER A 331 -12.81 12.11 -17.99
CA SER A 331 -12.46 12.42 -19.38
C SER A 331 -12.41 11.16 -20.23
N ILE A 332 -11.76 10.11 -19.72
CA ILE A 332 -11.67 8.82 -20.42
C ILE A 332 -13.02 8.10 -20.41
N ALA A 333 -13.78 8.19 -19.32
CA ALA A 333 -15.16 7.70 -19.30
C ALA A 333 -16.02 8.38 -20.37
N ALA A 334 -15.92 9.70 -20.55
CA ALA A 334 -16.67 10.42 -21.59
C ALA A 334 -16.28 9.94 -23.01
N ILE A 335 -14.97 9.74 -23.28
CA ILE A 335 -14.47 9.21 -24.56
C ILE A 335 -15.01 7.80 -24.82
N LEU A 336 -14.85 6.89 -23.86
CA LEU A 336 -15.30 5.49 -23.99
C LEU A 336 -16.84 5.41 -24.12
N LYS A 337 -17.57 6.23 -23.36
CA LYS A 337 -19.03 6.32 -23.48
C LYS A 337 -19.47 6.77 -24.87
N ASN A 338 -18.76 7.72 -25.47
CA ASN A 338 -19.06 8.21 -26.82
C ASN A 338 -18.93 7.14 -27.91
N ILE A 339 -18.07 6.13 -27.72
CA ILE A 339 -17.87 5.02 -28.66
C ILE A 339 -18.65 3.74 -28.27
N GLY A 340 -19.49 3.82 -27.23
CA GLY A 340 -20.52 2.83 -26.93
C GLY A 340 -20.23 1.90 -25.75
N TYR A 341 -19.29 2.23 -24.87
CA TYR A 341 -19.07 1.50 -23.62
C TYR A 341 -19.99 1.99 -22.50
N LYS A 342 -20.36 1.10 -21.57
CA LYS A 342 -20.88 1.53 -20.27
C LYS A 342 -19.70 1.84 -19.36
N VAL A 343 -19.75 2.95 -18.63
CA VAL A 343 -18.63 3.45 -17.83
C VAL A 343 -19.10 3.91 -16.47
N TYR A 344 -18.38 3.50 -15.42
CA TYR A 344 -18.70 3.81 -14.04
C TYR A 344 -17.42 4.15 -13.28
N PRO A 345 -17.21 5.44 -12.93
CA PRO A 345 -16.13 5.81 -12.01
C PRO A 345 -16.26 5.03 -10.71
N ALA A 346 -15.15 4.62 -10.10
CA ALA A 346 -15.18 3.93 -8.82
C ALA A 346 -14.13 4.48 -7.86
N LEU A 347 -14.55 4.84 -6.65
CA LEU A 347 -13.66 5.33 -5.60
C LEU A 347 -13.00 4.15 -4.88
N ILE A 348 -11.70 4.23 -4.65
CA ILE A 348 -10.92 3.14 -4.04
C ILE A 348 -9.86 3.69 -3.09
N ARG A 349 -9.40 2.84 -2.16
CA ARG A 349 -8.16 3.07 -1.40
C ARG A 349 -7.02 2.37 -2.12
N ALA A 350 -6.24 3.11 -2.88
CA ALA A 350 -5.19 2.56 -3.73
C ALA A 350 -3.86 2.40 -2.96
N GLY A 351 -2.98 1.50 -3.40
CA GLY A 351 -1.64 1.39 -2.82
C GLY A 351 -0.89 0.10 -3.18
N GLU A 352 0.43 0.13 -3.08
CA GLU A 352 1.28 -1.04 -3.40
C GLU A 352 1.16 -2.17 -2.36
N ILE A 353 0.93 -1.81 -1.09
CA ILE A 353 0.68 -2.78 -0.02
C ILE A 353 -0.82 -3.02 0.06
N PHE A 354 -1.23 -4.26 -0.23
CA PHE A 354 -2.61 -4.68 -0.05
C PHE A 354 -2.97 -4.70 1.43
N THR A 355 -4.13 -4.15 1.76
CA THR A 355 -4.72 -4.18 3.10
C THR A 355 -6.06 -4.89 3.03
N ALA A 356 -6.41 -5.62 4.08
CA ALA A 356 -7.70 -6.30 4.19
C ALA A 356 -8.90 -5.34 3.99
N PRO A 357 -10.08 -5.89 3.64
CA PRO A 357 -11.27 -5.08 3.40
C PRO A 357 -11.66 -4.19 4.58
N VAL A 358 -12.29 -3.06 4.24
CA VAL A 358 -12.74 -2.05 5.19
C VAL A 358 -13.83 -2.60 6.11
N LEU A 359 -13.63 -2.48 7.43
CA LEU A 359 -14.56 -3.00 8.43
C LEU A 359 -15.44 -1.91 9.04
N HIS A 360 -15.12 -0.64 8.91
CA HIS A 360 -15.86 0.47 9.49
C HIS A 360 -17.11 0.88 8.67
N LEU A 361 -17.91 1.84 9.17
CA LEU A 361 -19.09 2.37 8.45
C LEU A 361 -18.67 3.22 7.24
N PRO A 362 -19.56 3.46 6.25
CA PRO A 362 -19.25 4.32 5.10
C PRO A 362 -18.63 5.65 5.50
N ASN A 363 -17.43 5.90 4.98
CA ASN A 363 -16.68 7.12 5.21
C ASN A 363 -16.06 7.57 3.89
N PHE A 364 -16.31 8.83 3.51
CA PHE A 364 -15.75 9.42 2.30
C PHE A 364 -14.21 9.39 2.32
N TYR A 365 -13.61 9.63 3.49
CA TYR A 365 -12.15 9.67 3.67
C TYR A 365 -11.47 8.29 3.62
N SER A 366 -12.24 7.22 3.41
CA SER A 366 -11.68 5.88 3.19
C SER A 366 -11.18 5.67 1.77
N PHE A 367 -11.43 6.61 0.87
CA PHE A 367 -10.96 6.60 -0.50
C PHE A 367 -9.94 7.73 -0.71
N ASP A 368 -8.91 7.44 -1.51
CA ASP A 368 -7.83 8.37 -1.86
C ASP A 368 -7.57 8.42 -3.38
N TYR A 369 -8.40 7.73 -4.16
CA TYR A 369 -8.20 7.53 -5.58
C TYR A 369 -9.50 7.18 -6.32
N VAL A 370 -9.53 7.39 -7.65
CA VAL A 370 -10.63 6.96 -8.52
C VAL A 370 -10.07 6.11 -9.67
N ILE A 371 -10.76 5.01 -9.98
CA ILE A 371 -10.52 4.13 -11.13
C ILE A 371 -11.76 4.07 -12.02
N LEU A 372 -11.71 3.32 -13.12
CA LEU A 372 -12.85 3.17 -14.02
C LEU A 372 -13.24 1.71 -14.21
N LYS A 373 -14.53 1.41 -13.97
CA LYS A 373 -15.18 0.18 -14.42
C LYS A 373 -15.75 0.44 -15.81
N VAL A 374 -15.31 -0.32 -16.80
CA VAL A 374 -15.75 -0.24 -18.19
C VAL A 374 -16.43 -1.55 -18.55
N ILE A 375 -17.57 -1.49 -19.22
CA ILE A 375 -18.28 -2.67 -19.73
C ILE A 375 -18.41 -2.50 -21.25
N ASP A 376 -17.89 -3.47 -22.00
CA ASP A 376 -17.98 -3.48 -23.46
C ASP A 376 -19.38 -3.89 -23.94
N LYS A 377 -19.55 -3.97 -25.27
CA LYS A 377 -20.84 -4.30 -25.89
C LYS A 377 -21.20 -5.79 -25.76
N ASP A 378 -20.24 -6.62 -25.34
CA ASP A 378 -20.42 -8.05 -25.08
C ASP A 378 -20.59 -8.31 -23.57
N ASP A 379 -20.87 -7.25 -22.79
CA ASP A 379 -21.04 -7.23 -21.33
C ASP A 379 -19.81 -7.71 -20.53
N LYS A 380 -18.62 -7.71 -21.13
CA LYS A 380 -17.38 -7.99 -20.41
C LYS A 380 -16.92 -6.79 -19.60
N ILE A 381 -16.55 -7.03 -18.35
CA ILE A 381 -16.10 -6.02 -17.39
C ILE A 381 -14.57 -5.86 -17.45
N TYR A 382 -14.14 -4.61 -17.48
CA TYR A 382 -12.75 -4.18 -17.41
C TYR A 382 -12.59 -3.21 -16.23
N TRP A 383 -11.62 -3.49 -15.35
CA TRP A 383 -11.19 -2.55 -14.33
C TRP A 383 -9.88 -1.94 -14.77
N ILE A 384 -9.88 -0.63 -15.05
CA ILE A 384 -8.70 0.07 -15.54
C ILE A 384 -8.28 1.19 -14.58
N ASP A 385 -6.96 1.46 -14.53
CA ASP A 385 -6.38 2.64 -13.85
C ASP A 385 -5.78 3.58 -14.91
N PRO A 386 -6.58 4.48 -15.48
CA PRO A 386 -6.12 5.42 -16.49
C PRO A 386 -5.12 6.47 -16.00
N CYS A 387 -4.93 6.62 -14.68
CA CYS A 387 -3.93 7.57 -14.15
C CYS A 387 -2.55 6.92 -13.96
N ASN A 388 -2.42 5.63 -14.29
CA ASN A 388 -1.11 5.02 -14.51
C ASN A 388 -0.50 5.58 -15.81
N SER A 389 0.82 5.78 -15.83
CA SER A 389 1.52 6.22 -17.04
C SER A 389 1.49 5.18 -18.16
N LEU A 390 1.26 3.92 -17.77
CA LEU A 390 1.03 2.78 -18.63
C LEU A 390 -0.46 2.42 -18.74
N SER A 391 -0.80 1.65 -19.75
CA SER A 391 -2.14 1.21 -20.10
C SER A 391 -2.17 -0.31 -20.22
N MET A 392 -3.12 -0.94 -19.53
CA MET A 392 -3.33 -2.38 -19.54
C MET A 392 -4.81 -2.71 -19.24
N ALA A 393 -5.60 -2.92 -20.28
CA ALA A 393 -7.00 -3.32 -20.16
C ALA A 393 -7.18 -4.84 -19.98
N ASN A 394 -6.22 -5.66 -20.40
CA ASN A 394 -6.25 -7.12 -20.26
C ASN A 394 -5.65 -7.65 -18.96
N GLY A 395 -5.50 -6.80 -17.94
CA GLY A 395 -4.98 -7.20 -16.64
C GLY A 395 -5.32 -6.15 -15.59
N ILE A 396 -4.76 -6.30 -14.39
CA ILE A 396 -5.05 -5.43 -13.25
C ILE A 396 -3.75 -4.90 -12.66
N PHE A 397 -3.66 -3.59 -12.47
CA PHE A 397 -2.51 -3.00 -11.77
C PHE A 397 -2.50 -3.44 -10.29
N PRO A 398 -1.33 -3.84 -9.73
CA PRO A 398 -1.22 -4.29 -8.33
C PRO A 398 -1.78 -3.30 -7.32
N LYS A 399 -1.61 -2.00 -7.61
CA LYS A 399 -2.11 -0.88 -6.82
C LYS A 399 -3.62 -0.91 -6.57
N ILE A 400 -4.40 -1.52 -7.47
CA ILE A 400 -5.88 -1.54 -7.42
C ILE A 400 -6.46 -2.96 -7.25
N ALA A 401 -5.64 -3.99 -7.42
CA ALA A 401 -6.08 -5.39 -7.40
C ALA A 401 -6.70 -5.82 -6.07
N ASN A 402 -7.74 -6.66 -6.15
CA ASN A 402 -8.40 -7.30 -4.99
C ASN A 402 -9.01 -6.33 -3.95
N ARG A 403 -9.11 -5.04 -4.26
CA ARG A 403 -9.59 -3.99 -3.34
C ARG A 403 -11.07 -3.72 -3.52
N MET A 404 -11.72 -3.29 -2.44
CA MET A 404 -13.11 -2.82 -2.51
C MET A 404 -13.19 -1.42 -3.14
N ALA A 405 -14.10 -1.25 -4.08
CA ALA A 405 -14.34 0.00 -4.81
C ALA A 405 -15.83 0.40 -4.73
N LEU A 406 -16.08 1.67 -4.44
CA LEU A 406 -17.41 2.28 -4.49
C LEU A 406 -17.68 2.74 -5.91
N VAL A 407 -18.40 1.92 -6.68
CA VAL A 407 -18.80 2.18 -8.06
C VAL A 407 -19.93 3.20 -8.07
N LEU A 408 -19.68 4.30 -8.77
CA LEU A 408 -20.64 5.38 -8.95
C LEU A 408 -21.53 5.08 -10.15
N ASP A 409 -22.82 4.94 -9.90
CA ASP A 409 -23.83 4.72 -10.92
C ASP A 409 -24.99 5.73 -10.70
N PRO A 410 -25.47 6.42 -11.76
CA PRO A 410 -26.57 7.37 -11.65
C PRO A 410 -27.91 6.70 -11.31
N GLU A 411 -28.09 5.42 -11.61
CA GLU A 411 -29.27 4.64 -11.27
C GLU A 411 -29.14 4.04 -9.89
N ARG A 412 -28.07 3.28 -9.64
CA ARG A 412 -27.82 2.63 -8.35
C ARG A 412 -26.36 2.25 -8.16
N SER A 413 -25.67 2.96 -7.28
CA SER A 413 -24.27 2.70 -6.95
C SER A 413 -24.08 1.36 -6.23
N SER A 414 -22.89 0.80 -6.33
CA SER A 414 -22.53 -0.50 -5.73
C SER A 414 -21.17 -0.44 -5.02
N TYR A 415 -20.94 -1.37 -4.10
CA TYR A 415 -19.65 -1.54 -3.42
C TYR A 415 -19.09 -2.91 -3.76
N GLU A 416 -18.19 -2.94 -4.74
CA GLU A 416 -17.74 -4.16 -5.41
C GLU A 416 -16.25 -4.41 -5.17
N GLN A 417 -15.83 -5.66 -5.26
CA GLN A 417 -14.41 -5.99 -5.21
C GLN A 417 -13.82 -5.99 -6.63
N VAL A 418 -12.72 -5.27 -6.83
CA VAL A 418 -11.91 -5.36 -8.05
C VAL A 418 -11.30 -6.76 -8.13
N SER A 419 -11.23 -7.33 -9.33
CA SER A 419 -10.62 -8.63 -9.56
C SER A 419 -9.20 -8.71 -8.98
N SER A 420 -8.85 -9.87 -8.41
CA SER A 420 -7.45 -10.16 -8.08
C SER A 420 -6.63 -10.42 -9.34
N ILE A 421 -5.31 -10.27 -9.25
CA ILE A 421 -4.38 -10.72 -10.29
C ILE A 421 -4.41 -12.25 -10.34
N ASP A 422 -4.52 -12.81 -11.55
CA ASP A 422 -4.32 -14.24 -11.78
C ASP A 422 -2.82 -14.51 -11.83
N PRO A 423 -2.25 -15.33 -10.92
CA PRO A 423 -0.83 -15.66 -10.96
C PRO A 423 -0.40 -16.39 -12.23
N LYS A 424 -1.32 -16.95 -13.01
CA LYS A 424 -1.03 -17.52 -14.35
C LYS A 424 -0.93 -16.46 -15.43
N HIS A 425 -1.44 -15.25 -15.21
CA HIS A 425 -1.30 -14.15 -16.15
C HIS A 425 -0.17 -13.20 -15.75
N SER A 426 0.26 -13.19 -14.48
CA SER A 426 1.42 -12.45 -14.00
C SER A 426 2.63 -13.37 -13.80
N GLN A 427 3.49 -13.53 -14.81
CA GLN A 427 4.62 -14.47 -14.76
C GLN A 427 5.99 -13.85 -15.04
N ILE A 428 7.03 -14.42 -14.42
CA ILE A 428 8.42 -14.31 -14.84
C ILE A 428 8.90 -15.72 -15.18
N ILE A 429 9.36 -15.92 -16.41
CA ILE A 429 9.91 -17.19 -16.90
C ILE A 429 11.38 -16.97 -17.22
N HIS A 430 12.27 -17.66 -16.52
CA HIS A 430 13.71 -17.56 -16.69
C HIS A 430 14.26 -18.91 -17.16
N ASP A 431 14.71 -18.97 -18.40
CA ASP A 431 15.41 -20.13 -18.95
C ASP A 431 16.88 -19.80 -19.12
N SER A 432 17.76 -20.61 -18.52
CA SER A 432 19.20 -20.35 -18.51
C SER A 432 20.03 -21.61 -18.68
N THR A 433 21.19 -21.43 -19.30
CA THR A 433 22.22 -22.43 -19.48
C THR A 433 23.52 -21.91 -18.86
N LEU A 434 24.21 -22.80 -18.16
CA LEU A 434 25.50 -22.55 -17.53
C LEU A 434 26.54 -23.52 -18.10
N GLU A 435 27.60 -22.97 -18.68
CA GLU A 435 28.81 -23.69 -19.07
C GLU A 435 29.96 -23.30 -18.14
N ILE A 436 30.75 -24.29 -17.72
CA ILE A 436 31.83 -24.10 -16.75
C ILE A 436 33.15 -24.53 -17.39
N GLU A 437 34.10 -23.60 -17.48
CA GLU A 437 35.46 -23.82 -17.97
C GLU A 437 36.47 -23.37 -16.91
N GLY A 438 36.96 -24.32 -16.11
CA GLY A 438 37.82 -24.01 -14.97
C GLY A 438 37.08 -23.20 -13.90
N ASN A 439 37.49 -21.95 -13.67
CA ASN A 439 36.81 -21.02 -12.76
C ASN A 439 35.88 -20.03 -13.49
N ILE A 440 35.88 -20.04 -14.82
CA ILE A 440 35.05 -19.15 -15.62
C ILE A 440 33.71 -19.84 -15.86
N THR A 441 32.63 -19.08 -15.68
CA THR A 441 31.27 -19.50 -15.96
C THR A 441 30.70 -18.63 -17.07
N ASN A 442 30.10 -19.27 -18.07
CA ASN A 442 29.37 -18.62 -19.13
C ASN A 442 27.88 -18.86 -18.91
N TRP A 443 27.13 -17.77 -18.76
CA TRP A 443 25.69 -17.78 -18.57
C TRP A 443 25.00 -17.26 -19.81
N LYS A 444 24.08 -18.06 -20.35
CA LYS A 444 23.23 -17.68 -21.48
C LYS A 444 21.78 -17.97 -21.14
N GLY A 445 20.86 -17.08 -21.50
CA GLY A 445 19.46 -17.32 -21.21
C GLY A 445 18.50 -16.28 -21.74
N ALA A 446 17.24 -16.47 -21.38
CA ALA A 446 16.14 -15.57 -21.67
C ALA A 446 15.24 -15.39 -20.43
N ILE A 447 14.79 -14.16 -20.20
CA ILE A 447 13.80 -13.84 -19.16
C ILE A 447 12.57 -13.25 -19.84
N SER A 448 11.43 -13.93 -19.72
CA SER A 448 10.13 -13.46 -20.22
C SER A 448 9.31 -12.84 -19.09
N TYR A 449 8.87 -11.60 -19.31
CA TYR A 449 8.02 -10.82 -18.43
C TYR A 449 6.61 -10.79 -19.02
N ILE A 450 5.66 -11.43 -18.34
CA ILE A 450 4.29 -11.68 -18.85
C ILE A 450 3.24 -11.06 -17.92
N GLY A 451 2.35 -10.27 -18.50
CA GLY A 451 1.18 -9.67 -17.83
C GLY A 451 1.51 -8.66 -16.73
N GLU A 452 0.83 -8.76 -15.58
CA GLU A 452 0.72 -7.66 -14.62
C GLU A 452 2.07 -7.29 -13.98
N ASN A 453 2.48 -7.91 -12.86
CA ASN A 453 3.61 -7.41 -12.08
C ASN A 453 4.91 -7.30 -12.87
N SER A 454 5.17 -8.26 -13.77
CA SER A 454 6.43 -8.38 -14.47
C SER A 454 6.50 -7.49 -15.71
N ALA A 455 5.51 -7.54 -16.61
CA ALA A 455 5.56 -6.74 -17.84
C ALA A 455 5.32 -5.24 -17.56
N ILE A 456 4.50 -4.89 -16.55
CA ILE A 456 4.36 -3.51 -16.05
C ILE A 456 5.73 -3.00 -15.55
N SER A 457 6.45 -3.81 -14.77
CA SER A 457 7.76 -3.40 -14.23
C SER A 457 8.77 -3.14 -15.35
N LEU A 458 8.81 -4.02 -16.37
CA LEU A 458 9.67 -3.84 -17.54
C LEU A 458 9.29 -2.58 -18.34
N HIS A 459 8.01 -2.36 -18.63
CA HIS A 459 7.54 -1.19 -19.38
C HIS A 459 7.78 0.12 -18.62
N ASN A 460 7.66 0.11 -17.28
CA ASN A 460 8.03 1.26 -16.47
C ASN A 460 9.52 1.59 -16.61
N LYS A 461 10.42 0.60 -16.53
CA LYS A 461 11.86 0.83 -16.77
C LYS A 461 12.08 1.42 -18.17
N LEU A 462 11.44 0.88 -19.20
CA LEU A 462 11.53 1.37 -20.59
C LEU A 462 11.01 2.80 -20.79
N LEU A 463 10.06 3.25 -19.97
CA LEU A 463 9.50 4.59 -20.05
C LEU A 463 10.44 5.66 -19.43
N TYR A 464 11.20 5.30 -18.41
CA TYR A 464 11.99 6.25 -17.61
C TYR A 464 13.52 6.13 -17.77
N MET A 465 14.02 5.06 -18.41
CA MET A 465 15.44 4.79 -18.54
C MET A 465 15.88 4.66 -20.00
N SER A 466 17.13 5.02 -20.29
CA SER A 466 17.73 4.73 -21.59
C SER A 466 17.93 3.23 -21.78
N GLN A 467 18.00 2.76 -23.03
CA GLN A 467 18.29 1.35 -23.32
C GLN A 467 19.61 0.88 -22.67
N GLN A 468 20.63 1.76 -22.60
CA GLN A 468 21.91 1.43 -21.97
C GLN A 468 21.75 1.23 -20.46
N GLN A 469 21.06 2.15 -19.76
CA GLN A 469 20.81 2.01 -18.33
C GLN A 469 20.03 0.74 -17.99
N ILE A 470 19.09 0.35 -18.86
CA ILE A 470 18.33 -0.90 -18.70
C ILE A 470 19.24 -2.11 -18.85
N LYS A 471 20.11 -2.14 -19.88
CA LYS A 471 21.08 -3.22 -20.08
C LYS A 471 22.03 -3.35 -18.88
N GLU A 472 22.56 -2.24 -18.38
CA GLU A 472 23.44 -2.23 -17.20
C GLU A 472 22.73 -2.70 -15.94
N SER A 473 21.52 -2.19 -15.66
CA SER A 473 20.69 -2.66 -14.55
C SER A 473 20.41 -4.15 -14.66
N PHE A 474 20.09 -4.64 -15.85
CA PHE A 474 19.76 -6.05 -16.06
C PHE A 474 20.98 -6.95 -15.86
N PHE A 475 22.17 -6.58 -16.34
CA PHE A 475 23.41 -7.33 -16.06
C PHE A 475 23.67 -7.45 -14.55
N ASN A 476 23.48 -6.38 -13.79
CA ASN A 476 23.65 -6.40 -12.34
C ASN A 476 22.59 -7.29 -11.66
N ASP A 477 21.32 -7.16 -12.08
CA ASP A 477 20.19 -7.91 -11.52
C ASP A 477 20.37 -9.43 -11.74
N ILE A 478 20.76 -9.87 -12.96
CA ILE A 478 20.90 -11.29 -13.29
C ILE A 478 22.17 -11.94 -12.75
N SER A 479 23.29 -11.20 -12.72
CA SER A 479 24.58 -11.76 -12.27
C SER A 479 24.75 -11.70 -10.75
N GLY A 480 23.98 -10.84 -10.07
CA GLY A 480 24.07 -10.60 -8.63
C GLY A 480 25.35 -9.88 -8.18
N ILE A 481 26.18 -9.43 -9.13
CA ILE A 481 27.46 -8.78 -8.90
C ILE A 481 27.66 -7.65 -9.92
N TYR A 482 28.67 -6.83 -9.71
CA TYR A 482 29.14 -5.92 -10.75
C TYR A 482 29.94 -6.72 -11.81
N LEU A 483 29.54 -6.61 -13.08
CA LEU A 483 30.28 -7.20 -14.20
C LEU A 483 31.19 -6.16 -14.86
N GLU A 484 32.45 -6.52 -15.05
CA GLU A 484 33.38 -5.78 -15.91
C GLU A 484 32.93 -5.81 -17.39
N GLU A 485 33.29 -4.80 -18.18
CA GLU A 485 32.82 -4.69 -19.58
C GLU A 485 33.17 -5.91 -20.44
N HIS A 486 34.36 -6.50 -20.28
CA HIS A 486 34.77 -7.69 -21.02
C HIS A 486 33.94 -8.95 -20.67
N ASN A 487 33.21 -8.92 -19.55
CA ASN A 487 32.35 -10.02 -19.11
C ASN A 487 30.90 -9.84 -19.58
N LYS A 488 30.50 -8.65 -20.06
CA LYS A 488 29.19 -8.38 -20.63
C LYS A 488 29.21 -8.75 -22.12
N LYS A 489 28.64 -9.91 -22.50
CA LYS A 489 28.64 -10.32 -23.92
C LYS A 489 27.48 -9.70 -24.70
N ASN A 490 26.24 -9.97 -24.30
CA ASN A 490 25.08 -9.46 -25.02
C ASN A 490 23.84 -9.33 -24.12
N ILE A 491 23.01 -8.32 -24.40
CA ILE A 491 21.61 -8.23 -23.97
C ILE A 491 20.77 -7.75 -25.15
N THR A 492 19.76 -8.54 -25.49
CA THR A 492 18.72 -8.18 -26.46
C THR A 492 17.46 -7.77 -25.70
N LEU A 493 17.09 -6.50 -25.78
CA LEU A 493 15.82 -6.00 -25.26
C LEU A 493 14.69 -6.30 -26.26
N PRO A 494 13.44 -6.48 -25.81
CA PRO A 494 12.31 -6.65 -26.73
C PRO A 494 12.24 -5.47 -27.71
N SER A 495 11.93 -5.75 -28.98
CA SER A 495 11.84 -4.74 -30.04
C SER A 495 10.64 -3.82 -29.80
N VAL A 496 10.86 -2.76 -29.02
CA VAL A 496 9.82 -1.78 -28.72
C VAL A 496 9.71 -0.82 -29.88
N ASN A 497 8.61 -0.93 -30.65
CA ASN A 497 8.30 0.04 -31.70
C ASN A 497 8.26 1.45 -31.07
N LEU A 498 9.15 2.33 -31.54
CA LEU A 498 9.50 3.64 -30.96
C LEU A 498 8.36 4.68 -30.96
N LYS A 499 7.12 4.29 -31.29
CA LYS A 499 5.91 5.10 -31.05
C LYS A 499 5.21 4.60 -29.78
N LEU A 500 5.73 5.10 -28.65
CA LEU A 500 5.13 5.20 -27.31
C LEU A 500 4.57 3.90 -26.71
N PRO A 501 5.40 3.08 -26.05
CA PRO A 501 5.00 1.84 -25.39
C PRO A 501 4.33 2.10 -24.03
N ARG A 502 3.34 3.01 -24.00
CA ARG A 502 2.49 3.13 -22.80
C ARG A 502 1.60 1.90 -22.64
N ILE A 503 1.34 1.16 -23.72
CA ILE A 503 0.57 -0.09 -23.65
C ILE A 503 1.49 -1.22 -23.20
N VAL A 504 1.14 -1.87 -22.10
CA VAL A 504 1.88 -3.01 -21.56
C VAL A 504 1.75 -4.20 -22.49
N LYS A 505 2.88 -4.81 -22.84
CA LYS A 505 2.97 -6.05 -23.61
C LYS A 505 3.94 -7.01 -22.95
N ASP A 506 3.75 -8.29 -23.20
CA ASP A 506 4.74 -9.29 -22.80
C ASP A 506 6.05 -9.04 -23.54
N GLY A 507 7.18 -9.33 -22.89
CA GLY A 507 8.49 -9.10 -23.47
C GLY A 507 9.54 -10.06 -22.94
N THR A 508 10.45 -10.47 -23.82
CA THR A 508 11.56 -11.35 -23.48
C THR A 508 12.88 -10.62 -23.64
N ILE A 509 13.75 -10.74 -22.64
CA ILE A 509 15.13 -10.25 -22.67
C ILE A 509 16.06 -11.44 -22.76
N GLU A 510 16.83 -11.51 -23.85
CA GLU A 510 17.88 -12.52 -24.01
C GLU A 510 19.20 -11.94 -23.53
N TYR A 511 20.04 -12.78 -22.93
CA TYR A 511 21.32 -12.34 -22.38
C TYR A 511 22.42 -13.39 -22.53
N GLU A 512 23.65 -12.92 -22.53
CA GLU A 512 24.84 -13.73 -22.36
C GLU A 512 25.92 -12.93 -21.59
N TYR A 513 26.54 -13.56 -20.59
CA TYR A 513 27.65 -12.96 -19.83
C TYR A 513 28.61 -14.02 -19.28
N ASN A 514 29.82 -13.59 -18.95
CA ASN A 514 30.82 -14.40 -18.25
C ASN A 514 30.98 -13.93 -16.80
N THR A 515 31.42 -14.82 -15.92
CA THR A 515 31.91 -14.45 -14.58
C THR A 515 32.92 -15.46 -14.06
N ASP A 516 33.93 -14.97 -13.35
CA ASP A 516 35.04 -15.73 -12.77
C ASP A 516 34.93 -15.92 -11.24
N CYS A 517 33.88 -15.35 -10.62
CA CYS A 517 33.80 -15.22 -9.16
C CYS A 517 32.56 -15.86 -8.51
N GLN A 518 31.68 -16.49 -9.29
CA GLN A 518 30.49 -17.19 -8.76
C GLN A 518 30.79 -18.59 -8.19
N ILE A 519 31.86 -19.24 -8.64
CA ILE A 519 32.32 -20.51 -8.04
C ILE A 519 33.18 -20.21 -6.82
N LYS A 520 32.77 -20.71 -5.65
CA LYS A 520 33.51 -20.56 -4.38
C LYS A 520 34.12 -21.90 -3.98
N LYS A 521 35.33 -21.85 -3.41
CA LYS A 521 35.98 -23.05 -2.84
C LYS A 521 35.43 -23.32 -1.45
N THR A 522 35.06 -24.57 -1.18
CA THR A 522 34.63 -25.05 0.15
C THR A 522 35.40 -26.34 0.50
N ASN A 523 35.27 -26.80 1.75
CA ASN A 523 35.82 -28.10 2.17
C ASN A 523 35.12 -29.30 1.52
N ALA A 524 33.94 -29.12 0.92
CA ALA A 524 33.23 -30.15 0.16
C ALA A 524 33.59 -30.14 -1.35
N GLY A 525 34.29 -29.11 -1.82
CA GLY A 525 34.61 -28.91 -3.24
C GLY A 525 34.25 -27.51 -3.74
N PRO A 526 34.41 -27.26 -5.06
CA PRO A 526 33.90 -26.05 -5.70
C PRO A 526 32.37 -26.01 -5.61
N VAL A 527 31.81 -24.87 -5.23
CA VAL A 527 30.39 -24.67 -5.01
C VAL A 527 29.89 -23.51 -5.85
N LEU A 528 28.78 -23.72 -6.55
CA LEU A 528 28.02 -22.68 -7.20
C LEU A 528 26.94 -22.17 -6.22
N PHE A 529 27.10 -20.92 -5.77
CA PHE A 529 26.02 -20.19 -5.11
C PHE A 529 25.15 -19.53 -6.19
N ALA A 530 24.42 -20.33 -6.95
CA ALA A 530 23.39 -19.81 -7.82
C ALA A 530 22.09 -19.67 -7.01
N SER A 531 21.32 -18.62 -7.28
CA SER A 531 19.98 -18.38 -6.71
C SER A 531 18.97 -19.40 -7.25
N ILE A 532 19.23 -20.69 -7.04
CA ILE A 532 18.43 -21.78 -7.57
C ILE A 532 17.18 -21.89 -6.72
N GLY A 533 16.10 -21.30 -7.24
CA GLY A 533 14.80 -21.27 -6.57
C GLY A 533 14.72 -20.32 -5.38
N TYR A 534 15.69 -19.42 -5.17
CA TYR A 534 15.55 -18.38 -4.16
C TYR A 534 14.59 -17.29 -4.65
N ASN A 535 13.61 -16.94 -3.81
CA ASN A 535 12.67 -15.86 -4.04
C ASN A 535 12.61 -14.98 -2.78
N SER A 536 12.53 -13.66 -2.96
CA SER A 536 12.46 -12.70 -1.85
C SER A 536 11.30 -12.99 -0.89
N VAL A 537 10.20 -13.56 -1.38
CA VAL A 537 9.04 -13.95 -0.55
C VAL A 537 9.40 -14.95 0.56
N PHE A 538 10.43 -15.77 0.36
CA PHE A 538 10.87 -16.72 1.38
C PHE A 538 11.40 -16.03 2.63
N ASN A 539 12.13 -14.91 2.47
CA ASN A 539 12.59 -14.13 3.62
C ASN A 539 11.41 -13.59 4.44
N ASN A 540 10.35 -13.16 3.76
CA ASN A 540 9.15 -12.65 4.41
C ASN A 540 8.49 -13.75 5.24
N ILE A 541 8.41 -14.98 4.71
CA ILE A 541 7.82 -16.13 5.41
C ILE A 541 8.68 -16.56 6.61
N ILE A 542 9.99 -16.71 6.46
CA ILE A 542 10.85 -17.21 7.56
C ILE A 542 11.05 -16.17 8.68
N SER A 543 10.93 -14.87 8.37
CA SER A 543 11.15 -13.78 9.33
C SER A 543 9.96 -13.46 10.24
N VAL A 544 8.85 -14.20 10.13
CA VAL A 544 7.68 -13.99 11.00
C VAL A 544 8.01 -14.21 12.47
N ALA A 545 7.63 -13.24 13.28
CA ALA A 545 7.78 -13.29 14.73
C ALA A 545 6.67 -14.18 15.35
N PRO A 546 6.96 -15.00 16.37
CA PRO A 546 5.96 -15.90 16.98
C PRO A 546 4.72 -15.19 17.52
N LYS A 547 4.84 -13.92 17.91
CA LYS A 547 3.75 -13.11 18.47
C LYS A 547 3.32 -11.96 17.56
N GLN A 548 3.67 -12.01 16.27
CA GLN A 548 3.26 -11.01 15.29
C GLN A 548 1.76 -10.68 15.45
N ILE A 549 1.39 -9.40 15.34
CA ILE A 549 -0.01 -8.97 15.38
C ILE A 549 -0.54 -8.74 13.97
N GLY A 550 0.28 -8.17 13.08
CA GLY A 550 -0.11 -7.95 11.68
C GLY A 550 -0.21 -9.23 10.86
N ASP A 551 -0.91 -9.12 9.74
CA ASP A 551 -0.93 -10.12 8.67
C ASP A 551 0.42 -10.07 7.92
N LEU A 552 0.85 -11.18 7.32
CA LEU A 552 2.09 -11.22 6.53
C LEU A 552 1.82 -10.85 5.07
N PHE A 553 2.52 -9.85 4.53
CA PHE A 553 2.44 -9.48 3.11
C PHE A 553 3.43 -10.26 2.25
N LEU A 554 2.91 -10.92 1.21
CA LEU A 554 3.68 -11.74 0.26
C LEU A 554 3.97 -11.03 -1.07
N GLY A 555 3.42 -9.83 -1.29
CA GLY A 555 3.38 -9.18 -2.60
C GLY A 555 2.14 -9.57 -3.41
N ALA A 556 1.94 -8.98 -4.58
CA ALA A 556 0.80 -9.32 -5.44
C ALA A 556 0.92 -10.76 -6.00
N PRO A 557 -0.20 -11.46 -6.29
CA PRO A 557 -0.16 -12.81 -6.86
C PRO A 557 0.65 -12.86 -8.17
N HIS A 558 1.52 -13.85 -8.29
CA HIS A 558 2.39 -14.02 -9.46
C HIS A 558 3.02 -15.43 -9.49
N THR A 559 3.55 -15.80 -10.66
CA THR A 559 4.35 -17.03 -10.85
C THR A 559 5.78 -16.67 -11.23
N ASN A 560 6.76 -17.29 -10.58
CA ASN A 560 8.14 -17.34 -11.06
C ASN A 560 8.47 -18.77 -11.48
N TYR A 561 8.95 -18.92 -12.70
CA TYR A 561 9.46 -20.16 -13.23
C TYR A 561 10.93 -19.96 -13.59
N ASN A 562 11.81 -20.80 -13.07
CA ASN A 562 13.23 -20.76 -13.35
C ASN A 562 13.71 -22.15 -13.76
N LYS A 563 14.33 -22.23 -14.94
CA LYS A 563 14.99 -23.41 -15.47
C LYS A 563 16.47 -23.10 -15.66
N LEU A 564 17.32 -23.90 -15.01
CA LEU A 564 18.77 -23.88 -15.17
C LEU A 564 19.23 -25.22 -15.73
N VAL A 565 19.97 -25.18 -16.84
CA VAL A 565 20.68 -26.34 -17.40
C VAL A 565 22.19 -26.13 -17.22
N ILE A 566 22.83 -27.00 -16.45
CA ILE A 566 24.29 -27.01 -16.27
C ILE A 566 24.86 -28.03 -17.27
N LYS A 567 25.64 -27.54 -18.23
CA LYS A 567 26.12 -28.33 -19.36
C LYS A 567 27.28 -29.24 -18.98
N ASN A 568 27.27 -30.46 -19.54
CA ASN A 568 28.37 -31.43 -19.44
C ASN A 568 28.82 -31.71 -17.98
N LEU A 569 27.88 -31.70 -17.04
CA LEU A 569 28.14 -31.96 -15.63
C LEU A 569 26.96 -32.72 -15.01
N LYS A 570 27.21 -33.97 -14.61
CA LYS A 570 26.26 -34.78 -13.82
C LYS A 570 26.51 -34.59 -12.34
N LEU A 571 25.72 -33.73 -11.72
CA LEU A 571 25.85 -33.44 -10.29
C LEU A 571 25.35 -34.63 -9.44
N LYS A 572 26.17 -35.09 -8.50
CA LYS A 572 25.79 -36.15 -7.57
C LYS A 572 24.61 -35.74 -6.68
N ASN A 573 23.72 -36.71 -6.43
CA ASN A 573 22.61 -36.61 -5.49
C ASN A 573 21.66 -35.41 -5.74
N ILE A 574 21.55 -34.95 -6.99
CA ILE A 574 20.74 -33.76 -7.30
C ILE A 574 19.25 -33.98 -7.01
N ASP A 575 18.76 -35.22 -7.12
CA ASP A 575 17.38 -35.59 -6.82
C ASP A 575 17.00 -35.36 -5.34
N HIS A 576 17.98 -35.28 -4.42
CA HIS A 576 17.73 -34.95 -3.02
C HIS A 576 17.26 -33.49 -2.83
N LEU A 577 17.45 -32.65 -3.85
CA LEU A 577 16.94 -31.29 -3.85
C LEU A 577 15.46 -31.21 -4.26
N ASN A 578 14.87 -32.31 -4.75
CA ASN A 578 13.47 -32.33 -5.19
C ASN A 578 12.53 -32.15 -3.99
N TYR A 579 11.70 -31.12 -4.03
CA TYR A 579 10.77 -30.84 -2.95
C TYR A 579 9.57 -30.05 -3.45
N ILE A 580 8.41 -30.31 -2.85
CA ILE A 580 7.15 -29.63 -3.16
C ILE A 580 6.54 -29.12 -1.86
N ILE A 581 6.16 -27.85 -1.87
CA ILE A 581 5.33 -27.20 -0.88
C ILE A 581 4.04 -26.80 -1.57
N ASP A 582 2.91 -27.28 -1.07
CA ASP A 582 1.60 -26.83 -1.54
C ASP A 582 0.75 -26.39 -0.36
N THR A 583 0.51 -25.07 -0.30
CA THR A 583 -0.30 -24.44 0.74
C THR A 583 -1.36 -23.55 0.09
N PRO A 584 -2.40 -23.12 0.83
CA PRO A 584 -3.37 -22.16 0.31
C PRO A 584 -2.75 -20.85 -0.18
N TRP A 585 -1.59 -20.46 0.37
CA TRP A 585 -0.96 -19.16 0.13
C TRP A 585 0.09 -19.19 -0.98
N ILE A 586 0.87 -20.26 -1.03
CA ILE A 586 2.02 -20.40 -1.93
C ILE A 586 2.18 -21.86 -2.37
N TYR A 587 2.53 -22.04 -3.64
CA TYR A 587 3.05 -23.30 -4.18
C TYR A 587 4.52 -23.13 -4.52
N VAL A 588 5.36 -24.07 -4.11
CA VAL A 588 6.79 -24.10 -4.43
C VAL A 588 7.15 -25.50 -4.87
N GLU A 589 7.82 -25.63 -5.99
CA GLU A 589 8.35 -26.88 -6.49
C GLU A 589 9.78 -26.67 -6.96
N ARG A 590 10.68 -27.59 -6.60
CA ARG A 590 11.97 -27.76 -7.26
C ARG A 590 12.07 -29.20 -7.75
N SER A 591 12.41 -29.36 -9.03
CA SER A 591 12.65 -30.64 -9.68
C SER A 591 14.01 -30.59 -10.36
N CYS A 592 14.85 -31.55 -10.05
CA CYS A 592 16.17 -31.77 -10.58
C CYS A 592 16.18 -33.12 -11.29
N LYS A 593 16.88 -33.19 -12.42
CA LYS A 593 17.10 -34.44 -13.15
C LYS A 593 18.31 -34.32 -14.07
N HIS A 594 18.80 -35.45 -14.55
CA HIS A 594 19.80 -35.48 -15.62
C HIS A 594 19.15 -35.55 -17.01
N GLN A 595 19.75 -34.87 -17.98
CA GLN A 595 19.39 -34.97 -19.39
C GLN A 595 20.66 -35.20 -20.21
N GLY A 596 20.93 -36.46 -20.58
CA GLY A 596 22.22 -36.82 -21.17
C GLY A 596 23.34 -36.57 -20.16
N ASP A 597 24.33 -35.76 -20.53
CA ASP A 597 25.42 -35.34 -19.63
C ASP A 597 25.17 -34.01 -18.91
N ASP A 598 23.99 -33.42 -19.09
CA ASP A 598 23.62 -32.17 -18.44
C ASP A 598 22.84 -32.43 -17.13
N THR A 599 22.89 -31.49 -16.20
CA THR A 599 21.99 -31.43 -15.04
C THR A 599 20.96 -30.30 -15.23
N GLU A 600 19.67 -30.65 -15.21
CA GLU A 600 18.56 -29.70 -15.29
C GLU A 600 17.95 -29.48 -13.90
N ILE A 601 17.71 -28.23 -13.55
CA ILE A 601 17.04 -27.82 -12.31
C ILE A 601 15.92 -26.84 -12.66
N ILE A 602 14.69 -27.21 -12.32
CA ILE A 602 13.50 -26.41 -12.51
C ILE A 602 12.96 -26.00 -11.15
N SER A 603 12.63 -24.73 -10.99
CA SER A 603 11.94 -24.18 -9.82
C SER A 603 10.70 -23.42 -10.26
N LYS A 604 9.57 -23.69 -9.61
CA LYS A 604 8.31 -23.00 -9.82
C LYS A 604 7.75 -22.49 -8.50
N ILE A 605 7.48 -21.20 -8.43
CA ILE A 605 6.95 -20.52 -7.24
C ILE A 605 5.70 -19.77 -7.66
N VAL A 606 4.56 -20.09 -7.06
CA VAL A 606 3.28 -19.43 -7.30
C VAL A 606 2.81 -18.79 -6.00
N VAL A 607 2.83 -17.46 -5.92
CA VAL A 607 2.18 -16.71 -4.85
C VAL A 607 0.71 -16.60 -5.21
N ARG A 608 -0.17 -17.26 -4.45
CA ARG A 608 -1.60 -17.38 -4.74
C ARG A 608 -2.40 -16.18 -4.22
N GLN A 609 -1.96 -15.58 -3.12
CA GLN A 609 -2.63 -14.45 -2.48
C GLN A 609 -1.63 -13.48 -1.83
N SER A 610 -2.06 -12.23 -1.64
CA SER A 610 -1.16 -11.17 -1.17
C SER A 610 -0.88 -11.16 0.32
N LEU A 611 -1.74 -11.77 1.14
CA LEU A 611 -1.62 -11.77 2.60
C LEU A 611 -1.74 -13.18 3.16
N ILE A 612 -1.02 -13.48 4.23
CA ILE A 612 -1.35 -14.58 5.15
C ILE A 612 -1.95 -13.94 6.42
N PRO A 613 -3.23 -14.19 6.74
CA PRO A 613 -3.86 -13.65 7.93
C PRO A 613 -3.11 -14.04 9.22
N ASN A 614 -3.09 -13.16 10.22
CA ASN A 614 -2.38 -13.43 11.48
C ASN A 614 -2.82 -14.74 12.17
N ASN A 615 -4.10 -15.11 12.07
CA ASN A 615 -4.62 -16.36 12.62
C ASN A 615 -3.96 -17.58 11.96
N ASP A 616 -3.68 -17.49 10.67
CA ASP A 616 -3.05 -18.56 9.89
C ASP A 616 -1.56 -18.70 10.24
N LEU A 617 -0.88 -17.59 10.60
CA LEU A 617 0.53 -17.60 11.03
C LEU A 617 0.78 -18.47 12.28
N LYS A 618 -0.27 -18.80 13.04
CA LYS A 618 -0.20 -19.66 14.24
C LYS A 618 -0.53 -21.12 13.95
N SER A 619 -1.01 -21.41 12.74
CA SER A 619 -1.41 -22.75 12.33
C SER A 619 -0.21 -23.68 12.14
N ASP A 620 -0.43 -24.99 12.28
CA ASP A 620 0.61 -25.98 12.01
C ASP A 620 0.97 -26.04 10.52
N VAL A 621 0.03 -25.70 9.64
CA VAL A 621 0.27 -25.57 8.19
C VAL A 621 1.33 -24.49 7.93
N TYR A 622 1.23 -23.34 8.59
CA TYR A 622 2.20 -22.27 8.43
C TYR A 622 3.57 -22.59 9.06
N LYS A 623 3.60 -23.21 10.24
CA LYS A 623 4.86 -23.67 10.86
C LYS A 623 5.60 -24.62 9.92
N LYS A 624 4.88 -25.60 9.35
CA LYS A 624 5.43 -26.53 8.36
C LYS A 624 5.94 -25.80 7.12
N LEU A 625 5.17 -24.85 6.57
CA LEU A 625 5.61 -24.02 5.44
C LEU A 625 6.94 -23.32 5.74
N LYS A 626 7.06 -22.70 6.92
CA LYS A 626 8.30 -22.03 7.34
C LYS A 626 9.46 -23.01 7.43
N ASP A 627 9.27 -24.14 8.12
CA ASP A 627 10.31 -25.17 8.29
C ASP A 627 10.74 -25.75 6.92
N ASP A 628 9.79 -26.03 6.03
CA ASP A 628 10.04 -26.55 4.69
C ASP A 628 10.87 -25.56 3.85
N ILE A 629 10.55 -24.26 3.90
CA ILE A 629 11.34 -23.22 3.21
C ILE A 629 12.74 -23.13 3.78
N GLU A 630 12.89 -23.09 5.11
CA GLU A 630 14.20 -22.99 5.77
C GLU A 630 15.10 -24.19 5.46
N GLN A 631 14.54 -25.40 5.46
CA GLN A 631 15.31 -26.63 5.27
C GLN A 631 15.62 -26.90 3.78
N HIS A 632 14.70 -26.63 2.87
CA HIS A 632 14.81 -27.10 1.49
C HIS A 632 15.14 -26.01 0.46
N PHE A 633 14.78 -24.74 0.70
CA PHE A 633 14.90 -23.68 -0.32
C PHE A 633 15.79 -22.51 0.07
N ASN A 634 15.93 -22.22 1.36
CA ASN A 634 16.69 -21.06 1.81
C ASN A 634 18.21 -21.29 1.62
N LYS A 635 18.86 -20.42 0.83
CA LYS A 635 20.33 -20.38 0.63
C LYS A 635 20.94 -21.75 0.23
N THR A 636 20.33 -22.44 -0.73
CA THR A 636 20.88 -23.67 -1.31
C THR A 636 22.18 -23.38 -2.08
N ALA A 637 23.16 -24.28 -1.96
CA ALA A 637 24.41 -24.22 -2.70
C ALA A 637 24.65 -25.56 -3.41
N ILE A 638 25.13 -25.52 -4.66
CA ILE A 638 25.41 -26.72 -5.45
C ILE A 638 26.89 -27.04 -5.40
N VAL A 639 27.24 -28.24 -4.96
CA VAL A 639 28.61 -28.75 -5.04
C VAL A 639 28.86 -29.27 -6.45
N LEU A 640 29.83 -28.69 -7.15
CA LEU A 640 30.20 -28.99 -8.54
C LEU A 640 31.15 -30.19 -8.64
N THR A 641 30.90 -31.24 -7.88
CA THR A 641 31.68 -32.49 -7.92
C THR A 641 30.86 -33.56 -8.63
N GLU A 642 31.46 -34.15 -9.66
CA GLU A 642 30.99 -35.40 -10.29
C GLU A 642 30.94 -36.56 -9.31
#